data_AF-A0A8H6XA80-F1
#
_entry.id   AF-A0A8H6XA80-F1
#
_cell.length_a   1.000
_cell.length_b   1.000
_cell.length_c   1.000
_cell.angle_alpha   90.00
_cell.angle_beta   90.00
_cell.angle_gamma   90.00
#
_symmetry.space_group_name_H-M   'P 1'
#
loop_
_entity.id
_entity.type
_entity.pdbx_description
1 polymer ?
#
loop_
_entity_poly.entity_id
_entity_poly.type
_entity_poly.pdbx_seq_one_letter_code
_entity_poly.pdbx_strand_id
1 'polypeptide(L)'
;MALNPKTSQLSSLAEWSMQHIRDVFEASSDELSLRAIGGTFSRTIKATLNGTPLDFDGLCGLVSAMRRSATSGLDVEWSRADDAPDDPGNRNGLLVGEYRIRGIWKSNPGSGQLSEYERHKKVVVRIESQSPQAGVDSRLIVKLDIVASDIPKVNATPRKFIDTAHHRSAAGLSALLDLSQVWADAPSTIELGIIDMFLSHLRVEKAPKLTRIPRKWDLDADFAFLSIMGLGRMTQPFIENAEHRTRVLAVAKAWPGIFRWCSYIYEARVASESASESAEIRRIHLDGINMLFNVLTQYNRLVVPMVETPECLELATKLWFLEDIPRGVESIMLGRSPTAALSLLINIGTVLDKNYVFQRILSTAHEDSDLVAELLLRRISSDTRAFDAGETALDLAYQVDLAKRLGVITKVTITFVSLSRIIVDMENPPQTCIDMLTACVAFFSQCLEGEDYPSLTEAVRAGFIAGYLNCSPAFKHLSDENAKIAVDILRCILPPLPPKQKFNTPHHRKLIAQPLIQPAWRFFTVQLKKRQRLLGEAKMFKGVVKCDNVKCGKVDYNSEFRHCAACKVACYCSPECQRREWKASHKVQCPEIQAERAGHRQKGRPKDDLNFTHAIASSDADIKFAFFHDLAARKFPNTLRSQLMLCIDYTKVPEEYSIKAMDEPGASGHPDVSFSPELTADLEQVFRQFVRKMQADPDATLIQSIVASGATVEILFTPMGRKHFWEDTNTYSSGSDGSSDDTDSIDSD
;
A
#
# COMPACT_ATOMS: atom_id res chain seq x y z
N MET A 1 -53.55 37.46 -3.89
CA MET A 1 -52.22 37.56 -4.52
C MET A 1 -51.37 38.50 -3.68
N ALA A 2 -50.62 37.96 -2.72
CA ALA A 2 -49.63 38.73 -1.97
C ALA A 2 -48.29 38.59 -2.71
N LEU A 3 -47.70 39.73 -3.08
CA LEU A 3 -46.37 39.81 -3.69
C LEU A 3 -45.33 39.32 -2.67
N ASN A 4 -44.69 38.19 -2.94
CA ASN A 4 -43.49 37.76 -2.23
C ASN A 4 -42.39 38.82 -2.49
N PRO A 5 -41.79 39.42 -1.45
CA PRO A 5 -40.62 40.26 -1.65
C PRO A 5 -39.49 39.34 -2.09
N LYS A 6 -39.01 39.51 -3.34
CA LYS A 6 -37.78 38.89 -3.82
C LYS A 6 -36.65 39.34 -2.88
N THR A 7 -36.22 38.46 -1.98
CA THR A 7 -34.93 38.59 -1.33
C THR A 7 -33.89 38.60 -2.46
N SER A 8 -33.14 39.69 -2.60
CA SER A 8 -32.04 39.77 -3.58
C SER A 8 -31.01 38.72 -3.18
N GLN A 9 -31.00 37.60 -3.91
CA GLN A 9 -30.02 36.54 -3.70
C GLN A 9 -28.63 37.11 -3.99
N LEU A 10 -27.70 36.97 -3.03
CA LEU A 10 -26.31 37.38 -3.23
C LEU A 10 -25.67 36.53 -4.33
N SER A 11 -24.79 37.15 -5.12
CA SER A 11 -23.94 36.44 -6.09
C SER A 11 -23.11 35.36 -5.42
N SER A 12 -22.60 34.40 -6.19
CA SER A 12 -21.67 33.41 -5.65
C SER A 12 -20.42 34.07 -5.05
N LEU A 13 -19.70 33.35 -4.19
CA LEU A 13 -18.46 33.89 -3.60
C LEU A 13 -17.41 34.09 -4.71
N ALA A 14 -17.42 33.23 -5.74
CA ALA A 14 -16.58 33.35 -6.92
C ALA A 14 -16.89 34.62 -7.73
N GLU A 15 -18.15 34.85 -8.09
CA GLU A 15 -18.58 36.04 -8.84
C GLU A 15 -18.26 37.34 -8.08
N TRP A 16 -18.56 37.35 -6.78
CA TRP A 16 -18.26 38.48 -5.91
C TRP A 16 -16.76 38.76 -5.86
N SER A 17 -15.94 37.73 -5.63
CA SER A 17 -14.48 37.89 -5.56
C SER A 17 -13.87 38.35 -6.88
N MET A 18 -14.33 37.80 -8.01
CA MET A 18 -13.84 38.20 -9.33
C MET A 18 -14.08 39.69 -9.59
N GLN A 19 -15.29 40.19 -9.28
CA GLN A 19 -15.62 41.61 -9.45
C GLN A 19 -14.81 42.50 -8.50
N HIS A 20 -14.77 42.17 -7.22
CA HIS A 20 -14.09 42.98 -6.21
C HIS A 20 -12.57 43.06 -6.44
N ILE A 21 -11.95 41.96 -6.88
CA ILE A 21 -10.52 41.97 -7.23
C ILE A 21 -10.25 42.80 -8.49
N ARG A 22 -11.15 42.80 -9.49
CA ARG A 22 -11.06 43.73 -10.62
C ARG A 22 -11.20 45.17 -10.15
N ASP A 23 -12.17 45.49 -9.30
CA ASP A 23 -12.35 46.84 -8.76
C ASP A 23 -11.11 47.33 -8.02
N VAL A 24 -10.35 46.44 -7.37
CA VAL A 24 -9.08 46.76 -6.72
C VAL A 24 -7.98 47.07 -7.73
N PHE A 25 -7.75 46.20 -8.72
CA PHE A 25 -6.57 46.29 -9.60
C PHE A 25 -6.82 47.12 -10.86
N GLU A 26 -7.99 47.01 -11.48
CA GLU A 26 -8.38 47.66 -12.74
C GLU A 26 -8.99 49.05 -12.53
N ALA A 27 -9.05 49.55 -11.28
CA ALA A 27 -9.54 50.90 -10.99
C ALA A 27 -8.85 51.97 -11.86
N SER A 28 -9.59 52.99 -12.27
CA SER A 28 -9.05 54.08 -13.10
C SER A 28 -8.15 55.05 -12.34
N SER A 29 -8.17 55.04 -11.00
CA SER A 29 -7.31 55.87 -10.14
C SER A 29 -6.90 55.16 -8.86
N ASP A 30 -5.81 55.63 -8.24
CA ASP A 30 -5.33 55.08 -6.96
C ASP A 30 -6.32 55.32 -5.82
N GLU A 31 -7.06 56.43 -5.83
CA GLU A 31 -8.12 56.69 -4.84
C GLU A 31 -9.25 55.66 -4.94
N LEU A 32 -9.70 55.35 -6.16
CA LEU A 32 -10.73 54.34 -6.38
C LEU A 32 -10.24 52.93 -6.02
N SER A 33 -8.98 52.62 -6.33
CA SER A 33 -8.35 51.36 -5.92
C SER A 33 -8.31 51.22 -4.40
N LEU A 34 -7.83 52.24 -3.67
CA LEU A 34 -7.78 52.23 -2.21
C LEU A 34 -9.19 52.12 -1.58
N ARG A 35 -10.19 52.76 -2.18
CA ARG A 35 -11.60 52.61 -1.77
C ARG A 35 -12.09 51.18 -2.00
N ALA A 36 -11.79 50.59 -3.15
CA ALA A 36 -12.14 49.21 -3.48
C ALA A 36 -11.46 48.20 -2.54
N ILE A 37 -10.21 48.45 -2.13
CA ILE A 37 -9.52 47.65 -1.10
C ILE A 37 -10.31 47.68 0.21
N GLY A 38 -10.75 48.86 0.66
CA GLY A 38 -11.56 49.01 1.88
C GLY A 38 -12.95 48.35 1.80
N GLY A 39 -13.48 48.16 0.59
CA GLY A 39 -14.72 47.42 0.34
C GLY A 39 -14.54 45.93 0.05
N THR A 40 -13.30 45.44 0.02
CA THR A 40 -12.98 44.05 -0.36
C THR A 40 -12.30 43.29 0.77
N PHE A 41 -11.40 43.94 1.51
CA PHE A 41 -10.61 43.32 2.57
C PHE A 41 -10.97 43.89 3.94
N SER A 42 -11.02 43.02 4.96
CA SER A 42 -11.17 43.44 6.34
C SER A 42 -9.95 44.23 6.82
N ARG A 43 -10.15 45.27 7.63
CA ARG A 43 -9.04 46.01 8.27
C ARG A 43 -8.21 45.16 9.22
N THR A 44 -8.76 44.06 9.71
CA THR A 44 -8.09 43.10 10.61
C THR A 44 -7.73 41.80 9.89
N ILE A 45 -7.58 41.86 8.56
CA ILE A 45 -7.27 40.70 7.73
C ILE A 45 -6.03 39.95 8.21
N LYS A 46 -6.13 38.62 8.21
CA LYS A 46 -4.98 37.73 8.39
C LYS A 46 -4.51 37.28 7.01
N ALA A 47 -3.50 37.94 6.45
CA ALA A 47 -2.98 37.57 5.14
C ALA A 47 -1.52 37.11 5.17
N THR A 48 -1.17 36.25 4.21
CA THR A 48 0.21 35.86 3.92
C THR A 48 0.50 36.01 2.43
N LEU A 49 1.72 36.42 2.09
CA LEU A 49 2.23 36.47 0.73
C LEU A 49 3.53 35.69 0.67
N ASN A 50 3.56 34.59 -0.08
CA ASN A 50 4.70 33.68 -0.19
C ASN A 50 5.24 33.29 1.22
N GLY A 51 4.32 32.96 2.14
CA GLY A 51 4.64 32.61 3.53
C GLY A 51 4.95 33.78 4.48
N THR A 52 5.08 35.01 3.97
CA THR A 52 5.35 36.20 4.81
C THR A 52 4.04 36.87 5.24
N PRO A 53 3.84 37.19 6.53
CA PRO A 53 2.66 37.93 6.99
C PRO A 53 2.48 39.26 6.28
N LEU A 54 1.23 39.59 5.93
CA LEU A 54 0.83 40.81 5.25
C LEU A 54 -0.40 41.39 5.94
N ASP A 55 -0.30 42.62 6.43
CA ASP A 55 -1.42 43.35 7.04
C ASP A 55 -2.16 44.22 6.00
N PHE A 56 -3.21 44.91 6.43
CA PHE A 56 -4.05 45.73 5.55
C PHE A 56 -3.26 46.86 4.88
N ASP A 57 -2.37 47.53 5.62
CA ASP A 57 -1.55 48.63 5.10
C ASP A 57 -0.50 48.10 4.12
N GLY A 58 0.09 46.94 4.39
CA GLY A 58 0.98 46.23 3.48
C GLY A 58 0.27 45.82 2.19
N LEU A 59 -0.99 45.37 2.27
CA LEU A 59 -1.85 45.11 1.11
C LEU A 59 -2.05 46.38 0.26
N CYS A 60 -2.38 47.51 0.90
CA CYS A 60 -2.51 48.80 0.22
C CYS A 60 -1.20 49.18 -0.48
N GLY A 61 -0.07 49.10 0.24
CA GLY A 61 1.26 49.40 -0.31
C GLY A 61 1.62 48.54 -1.52
N LEU A 62 1.30 47.24 -1.47
CA LEU A 62 1.56 46.30 -2.56
C LEU A 62 0.71 46.59 -3.80
N VAL A 63 -0.58 46.85 -3.64
CA VAL A 63 -1.47 47.20 -4.75
C VAL A 63 -1.02 48.52 -5.38
N SER A 64 -0.80 49.55 -4.58
CA SER A 64 -0.33 50.85 -5.09
C SER A 64 1.03 50.77 -5.78
N ALA A 65 1.95 49.93 -5.29
CA ALA A 65 3.23 49.71 -5.95
C ALA A 65 3.07 49.09 -7.34
N MET A 66 2.20 48.10 -7.50
CA MET A 66 1.92 47.51 -8.82
C MET A 66 1.24 48.50 -9.74
N ARG A 67 0.29 49.29 -9.25
CA ARG A 67 -0.40 50.31 -10.05
C ARG A 67 0.53 51.41 -10.53
N ARG A 68 1.44 51.90 -9.67
CA ARG A 68 2.48 52.87 -10.05
C ARG A 68 3.45 52.34 -11.11
N SER A 69 3.62 51.02 -11.16
CA SER A 69 4.46 50.36 -12.16
C SER A 69 3.75 50.14 -13.50
N ALA A 70 2.45 50.40 -13.60
CA ALA A 70 1.68 50.20 -14.81
C ALA A 70 1.57 51.48 -15.65
N THR A 71 1.84 51.39 -16.95
CA THR A 71 1.77 52.54 -17.87
C THR A 71 0.38 52.77 -18.45
N SER A 72 -0.47 51.74 -18.50
CA SER A 72 -1.80 51.76 -19.13
C SER A 72 -2.88 51.18 -18.23
N GLY A 73 -2.65 51.15 -16.91
CA GLY A 73 -3.48 50.42 -15.95
C GLY A 73 -3.13 48.94 -15.87
N LEU A 74 -3.72 48.26 -14.88
CA LEU A 74 -3.61 46.82 -14.69
C LEU A 74 -4.85 46.12 -15.23
N ASP A 75 -4.68 44.86 -15.64
CA ASP A 75 -5.76 43.98 -16.13
C ASP A 75 -5.71 42.66 -15.36
N VAL A 76 -6.88 42.14 -14.95
CA VAL A 76 -7.00 40.92 -14.15
C VAL A 76 -7.77 39.84 -14.93
N GLU A 77 -7.08 38.73 -15.15
CA GLU A 77 -7.65 37.56 -15.80
C GLU A 77 -7.66 36.37 -14.85
N TRP A 78 -8.84 35.81 -14.62
CA TRP A 78 -9.04 34.63 -13.78
C TRP A 78 -8.96 33.37 -14.65
N SER A 79 -8.14 32.41 -14.23
CA SER A 79 -8.10 31.07 -14.85
C SER A 79 -8.96 30.07 -14.09
N ARG A 80 -9.14 30.26 -12.77
CA ARG A 80 -9.92 29.37 -11.91
C ARG A 80 -10.47 30.13 -10.70
N ALA A 81 -11.71 29.85 -10.31
CA ALA A 81 -12.32 30.37 -9.09
C ALA A 81 -13.36 29.36 -8.59
N ASP A 82 -12.95 28.51 -7.64
CA ASP A 82 -13.83 27.52 -7.03
C ASP A 82 -14.25 27.99 -5.64
N ASP A 83 -15.55 28.11 -5.41
CA ASP A 83 -16.10 28.46 -4.10
C ASP A 83 -16.77 27.30 -3.37
N ALA A 84 -16.70 27.37 -2.05
CA ALA A 84 -17.35 26.47 -1.11
C ALA A 84 -18.09 27.34 -0.07
N PRO A 85 -19.34 27.76 -0.36
CA PRO A 85 -20.13 28.54 0.58
C PRO A 85 -20.48 27.70 1.82
N ASP A 86 -20.45 28.33 3.00
CA ASP A 86 -20.82 27.66 4.27
C ASP A 86 -22.33 27.33 4.31
N ASP A 87 -23.14 28.11 3.59
CA ASP A 87 -24.59 27.99 3.49
C ASP A 87 -25.13 28.50 2.14
N PRO A 88 -26.36 28.13 1.72
CA PRO A 88 -26.94 28.55 0.43
C PRO A 88 -27.10 30.06 0.23
N GLY A 89 -26.91 30.87 1.27
CA GLY A 89 -26.99 32.33 1.23
C GLY A 89 -25.74 33.02 0.68
N ASN A 90 -24.64 32.30 0.40
CA ASN A 90 -23.38 32.83 -0.14
C ASN A 90 -22.80 34.02 0.66
N ARG A 91 -23.11 34.08 1.96
CA ARG A 91 -22.67 35.17 2.86
C ARG A 91 -21.29 34.92 3.43
N ASN A 92 -20.94 33.66 3.63
CA ASN A 92 -19.68 33.21 4.18
C ASN A 92 -19.19 31.98 3.44
N GLY A 93 -17.88 31.76 3.42
CA GLY A 93 -17.32 30.54 2.88
C GLY A 93 -15.87 30.69 2.45
N LEU A 94 -15.40 29.66 1.75
CA LEU A 94 -14.05 29.58 1.23
C LEU A 94 -14.05 29.76 -0.29
N LEU A 95 -12.98 30.36 -0.80
CA LEU A 95 -12.68 30.41 -2.22
C LEU A 95 -11.22 30.04 -2.45
N VAL A 96 -10.99 29.16 -3.43
CA VAL A 96 -9.67 28.86 -3.96
C VAL A 96 -9.62 29.36 -5.40
N GLY A 97 -8.65 30.22 -5.69
CA GLY A 97 -8.61 30.94 -6.96
C GLY A 97 -7.22 31.02 -7.57
N GLU A 98 -7.18 31.13 -8.89
CA GLU A 98 -6.00 31.46 -9.66
C GLU A 98 -6.31 32.58 -10.65
N TYR A 99 -5.50 33.63 -10.61
CA TYR A 99 -5.62 34.76 -11.53
C TYR A 99 -4.25 35.38 -11.80
N ARG A 100 -4.14 36.07 -12.93
CA ARG A 100 -2.95 36.82 -13.33
C ARG A 100 -3.27 38.30 -13.48
N ILE A 101 -2.31 39.14 -13.09
CA ILE A 101 -2.37 40.59 -13.22
C ILE A 101 -1.37 41.01 -14.30
N ARG A 102 -1.85 41.67 -15.36
CA ARG A 102 -1.05 42.14 -16.50
C ARG A 102 -0.79 43.64 -16.40
N GLY A 103 0.17 44.14 -17.20
CA GLY A 103 0.49 45.56 -17.30
C GLY A 103 1.54 46.07 -16.29
N ILE A 104 2.21 45.17 -15.56
CA ILE A 104 3.22 45.52 -14.56
C ILE A 104 4.57 45.72 -15.26
N TRP A 105 5.26 46.84 -15.03
CA TRP A 105 6.61 47.07 -15.56
C TRP A 105 7.66 47.08 -14.46
N LYS A 106 8.75 46.32 -14.64
CA LYS A 106 9.84 46.26 -13.67
C LYS A 106 11.19 46.43 -14.36
N SER A 107 12.15 46.97 -13.61
CA SER A 107 13.53 47.04 -14.05
C SER A 107 14.21 45.69 -13.86
N ASN A 108 14.83 45.16 -14.92
CA ASN A 108 15.53 43.89 -14.88
C ASN A 108 16.77 43.98 -13.98
N PRO A 109 16.98 43.01 -13.06
CA PRO A 109 18.19 42.95 -12.25
C PRO A 109 19.44 42.94 -13.12
N GLY A 110 20.32 43.93 -12.95
CA GLY A 110 21.62 44.01 -13.63
C GLY A 110 21.65 44.82 -14.94
N SER A 111 20.55 44.92 -15.71
CA SER A 111 20.54 45.71 -16.95
C SER A 111 19.86 47.07 -16.82
N GLY A 112 19.01 47.27 -15.80
CA GLY A 112 18.26 48.50 -15.60
C GLY A 112 17.09 48.70 -16.59
N GLN A 113 16.98 47.85 -17.61
CA GLN A 113 15.96 47.95 -18.66
C GLN A 113 14.58 47.58 -18.11
N LEU A 114 13.57 48.40 -18.43
CA LEU A 114 12.18 48.11 -18.10
C LEU A 114 11.63 47.00 -19.00
N SER A 115 11.09 45.95 -18.39
CA SER A 115 10.37 44.88 -19.07
C SER A 115 8.96 44.73 -18.48
N GLU A 116 8.02 44.29 -19.30
CA GLU A 116 6.66 43.98 -18.86
C GLU A 116 6.65 42.60 -18.17
N TYR A 117 5.88 42.48 -17.10
CA TYR A 117 5.69 41.26 -16.31
C TYR A 117 4.19 41.00 -16.13
N GLU A 118 3.83 39.72 -16.03
CA GLU A 118 2.55 39.24 -15.55
C GLU A 118 2.74 38.67 -14.14
N ARG A 119 1.91 39.07 -13.18
CA ARG A 119 1.94 38.50 -11.83
C ARG A 119 0.88 37.44 -11.68
N HIS A 120 1.30 36.19 -11.57
CA HIS A 120 0.44 35.04 -11.34
C HIS A 120 0.19 34.89 -9.85
N LYS A 121 -1.07 34.67 -9.46
CA LYS A 121 -1.49 34.52 -8.07
C LYS A 121 -2.36 33.30 -7.89
N LYS A 122 -1.99 32.46 -6.93
CA LYS A 122 -2.85 31.42 -6.35
C LYS A 122 -3.28 31.87 -4.97
N VAL A 123 -4.57 31.83 -4.70
CA VAL A 123 -5.16 32.37 -3.48
C VAL A 123 -6.08 31.37 -2.79
N VAL A 124 -6.01 31.36 -1.46
CA VAL A 124 -7.02 30.73 -0.59
C VAL A 124 -7.61 31.82 0.27
N VAL A 125 -8.93 31.98 0.20
CA VAL A 125 -9.64 33.15 0.72
C VAL A 125 -10.76 32.68 1.65
N ARG A 126 -10.87 33.30 2.83
CA ARG A 126 -12.06 33.23 3.69
C ARG A 126 -12.84 34.53 3.56
N ILE A 127 -14.10 34.41 3.17
CA ILE A 127 -15.02 35.54 3.00
C ILE A 127 -16.08 35.44 4.09
N GLU A 128 -16.32 36.55 4.79
CA GLU A 128 -17.31 36.62 5.87
C GLU A 128 -18.11 37.91 5.80
N SER A 129 -19.42 37.79 6.02
CA SER A 129 -20.34 38.91 6.10
C SER A 129 -20.18 39.65 7.42
N GLN A 130 -19.97 40.96 7.36
CA GLN A 130 -19.76 41.81 8.54
C GLN A 130 -21.07 42.27 9.21
N SER A 131 -22.22 41.96 8.61
CA SER A 131 -23.55 42.31 9.12
C SER A 131 -24.41 41.05 9.26
N PRO A 132 -25.21 40.93 10.33
CA PRO A 132 -26.18 39.86 10.47
C PRO A 132 -27.42 40.04 9.57
N GLN A 133 -27.56 41.20 8.89
CA GLN A 133 -28.75 41.50 8.09
C GLN A 133 -28.72 40.80 6.72
N ALA A 134 -29.64 39.85 6.51
CA ALA A 134 -29.74 38.98 5.33
C ALA A 134 -29.79 39.72 3.98
N GLY A 135 -30.31 40.96 3.93
CA GLY A 135 -30.46 41.76 2.72
C GLY A 135 -29.30 42.72 2.41
N VAL A 136 -28.27 42.79 3.24
CA VAL A 136 -27.12 43.67 3.05
C VAL A 136 -25.90 42.85 2.66
N ASP A 137 -25.35 43.12 1.47
CA ASP A 137 -24.03 42.61 1.11
C ASP A 137 -22.97 43.38 1.91
N SER A 138 -22.35 42.68 2.84
CA SER A 138 -21.33 43.20 3.75
C SER A 138 -20.14 42.24 3.80
N ARG A 139 -19.98 41.45 2.73
CA ARG A 139 -18.90 40.47 2.63
C ARG A 139 -17.57 41.19 2.58
N LEU A 140 -16.60 40.69 3.35
CA LEU A 140 -15.20 41.09 3.27
C LEU A 140 -14.33 39.85 3.32
N ILE A 141 -13.16 39.94 2.68
CA ILE A 141 -12.09 38.96 2.84
C ILE A 141 -11.45 39.16 4.21
N VAL A 142 -11.57 38.16 5.08
CA VAL A 142 -11.04 38.19 6.46
C VAL A 142 -9.75 37.38 6.62
N LYS A 143 -9.51 36.41 5.74
CA LYS A 143 -8.25 35.66 5.65
C LYS A 143 -7.84 35.47 4.19
N LEU A 144 -6.56 35.63 3.90
CA LEU A 144 -6.03 35.57 2.53
C LEU A 144 -4.62 34.98 2.49
N ASP A 145 -4.48 33.78 1.99
CA ASP A 145 -3.16 33.17 1.74
C ASP A 145 -2.84 33.27 0.24
N ILE A 146 -1.73 33.95 -0.11
CA ILE A 146 -1.33 34.25 -1.48
C ILE A 146 0.02 33.60 -1.79
N VAL A 147 0.07 32.83 -2.88
CA VAL A 147 1.32 32.49 -3.56
C VAL A 147 1.38 33.29 -4.85
N ALA A 148 2.40 34.14 -5.01
CA ALA A 148 2.54 35.02 -6.16
C ALA A 148 3.93 34.97 -6.78
N SER A 149 3.98 34.91 -8.11
CA SER A 149 5.22 34.94 -8.90
C SER A 149 5.08 35.97 -10.03
N ASP A 150 6.15 36.73 -10.28
CA ASP A 150 6.24 37.59 -11.45
C ASP A 150 6.89 36.82 -12.59
N ILE A 151 6.21 36.79 -13.73
CA ILE A 151 6.67 36.14 -14.94
C ILE A 151 6.90 37.23 -15.98
N PRO A 152 8.11 37.38 -16.55
CA PRO A 152 8.33 38.37 -17.61
C PRO A 152 7.41 38.05 -18.78
N LYS A 153 6.65 39.06 -19.24
CA LYS A 153 5.83 38.93 -20.44
C LYS A 153 6.79 38.82 -21.62
N VAL A 154 6.85 37.63 -22.19
CA VAL A 154 7.80 37.27 -23.25
C VAL A 154 7.43 38.02 -24.53
N ASN A 155 7.83 39.28 -24.65
CA ASN A 155 7.78 40.08 -25.88
C ASN A 155 9.00 39.81 -26.80
N ALA A 156 9.85 38.82 -26.47
CA ALA A 156 10.84 38.30 -27.41
C ALA A 156 10.36 36.93 -27.90
N THR A 157 10.37 36.70 -29.22
CA THR A 157 10.07 35.40 -29.82
C THR A 157 10.68 34.27 -28.99
N PRO A 158 9.91 33.28 -28.47
CA PRO A 158 10.44 32.20 -27.63
C PRO A 158 11.66 31.49 -28.24
N ARG A 159 11.77 31.54 -29.57
CA ARG A 159 12.93 31.13 -30.32
C ARG A 159 14.24 31.82 -29.90
N LYS A 160 14.26 33.14 -29.69
CA LYS A 160 15.45 33.88 -29.24
C LYS A 160 15.92 33.43 -27.87
N PHE A 161 15.00 33.12 -26.96
CA PHE A 161 15.34 32.58 -25.65
C PHE A 161 15.92 31.17 -25.76
N ILE A 162 15.32 30.30 -26.58
CA ILE A 162 15.86 28.95 -26.84
C ILE A 162 17.27 29.05 -27.46
N ASP A 163 17.45 29.91 -28.46
CA ASP A 163 18.75 30.14 -29.10
C ASP A 163 19.77 30.68 -28.08
N THR A 164 19.37 31.62 -27.22
CA THR A 164 20.24 32.16 -26.15
C THR A 164 20.61 31.09 -25.13
N ALA A 165 19.67 30.23 -24.74
CA ALA A 165 19.86 29.13 -23.79
C ALA A 165 20.81 28.04 -24.30
N HIS A 166 21.05 27.95 -25.61
CA HIS A 166 22.10 27.08 -26.16
C HIS A 166 23.52 27.58 -25.87
N HIS A 167 23.70 28.89 -25.66
CA HIS A 167 25.01 29.50 -25.49
C HIS A 167 25.46 29.46 -24.03
N ARG A 168 26.68 28.95 -23.79
CA ARG A 168 27.31 28.88 -22.46
C ARG A 168 27.73 30.27 -21.97
N SER A 169 26.77 31.02 -21.44
CA SER A 169 26.94 32.39 -20.94
C SER A 169 25.99 32.66 -19.78
N ALA A 170 26.22 33.73 -19.02
CA ALA A 170 25.30 34.16 -17.97
C ALA A 170 23.89 34.48 -18.52
N ALA A 171 23.83 35.10 -19.70
CA ALA A 171 22.56 35.35 -20.39
C ALA A 171 21.87 34.04 -20.82
N GLY A 172 22.64 33.06 -21.28
CA GLY A 172 22.13 31.72 -21.60
C GLY A 172 21.60 30.98 -20.38
N LEU A 173 22.28 31.08 -19.24
CA LEU A 173 21.84 30.47 -17.99
C LEU A 173 20.53 31.11 -17.49
N SER A 174 20.43 32.44 -17.57
CA SER A 174 19.20 33.17 -17.24
C SER A 174 18.04 32.76 -18.17
N ALA A 175 18.28 32.72 -19.47
CA ALA A 175 17.27 32.29 -20.44
C ALA A 175 16.83 30.83 -20.20
N LEU A 176 17.77 29.96 -19.84
CA LEU A 176 17.48 28.56 -19.50
C LEU A 176 16.66 28.44 -18.21
N LEU A 177 16.96 29.24 -17.19
CA LEU A 177 16.19 29.30 -15.95
C LEU A 177 14.74 29.69 -16.24
N ASP A 178 14.53 30.77 -16.99
CA ASP A 178 13.19 31.23 -17.37
C ASP A 178 12.44 30.14 -18.15
N LEU A 179 13.07 29.57 -19.18
CA LEU A 179 12.49 28.50 -19.99
C LEU A 179 12.14 27.27 -19.14
N SER A 180 13.02 26.83 -18.24
CA SER A 180 12.76 25.71 -17.34
C SER A 180 11.53 25.92 -16.44
N GLN A 181 11.13 27.19 -16.23
CA GLN A 181 10.02 27.56 -15.37
C GLN A 181 8.70 27.85 -16.08
N VAL A 182 8.66 28.07 -17.40
CA VAL A 182 7.43 28.57 -18.06
C VAL A 182 7.04 27.79 -19.30
N TRP A 183 7.90 26.91 -19.81
CA TRP A 183 7.66 26.32 -21.13
C TRP A 183 6.43 25.41 -21.20
N ALA A 184 6.10 24.72 -20.11
CA ALA A 184 4.94 23.83 -20.04
C ALA A 184 3.61 24.60 -20.24
N ASP A 185 3.58 25.88 -19.86
CA ASP A 185 2.44 26.78 -20.04
C ASP A 185 2.46 27.50 -21.40
N ALA A 186 3.48 27.25 -22.23
CA ALA A 186 3.69 27.85 -23.54
C ALA A 186 3.90 26.77 -24.62
N PRO A 187 2.83 26.10 -25.10
CA PRO A 187 2.93 24.94 -26.01
C PRO A 187 3.70 25.22 -27.31
N SER A 188 3.69 26.47 -27.78
CA SER A 188 4.44 26.88 -28.99
C SER A 188 5.96 26.66 -28.87
N THR A 189 6.51 26.60 -27.66
CA THR A 189 7.94 26.33 -27.42
C THR A 189 8.35 24.91 -27.81
N ILE A 190 7.42 23.96 -27.79
CA ILE A 190 7.63 22.55 -28.14
C ILE A 190 8.04 22.45 -29.62
N GLU A 191 7.30 23.13 -30.50
CA GLU A 191 7.59 23.18 -31.94
C GLU A 191 8.85 23.98 -32.26
N LEU A 192 9.29 24.85 -31.35
CA LEU A 192 10.52 25.61 -31.48
C LEU A 192 11.77 24.84 -31.01
N GLY A 193 11.64 23.57 -30.60
CA GLY A 193 12.78 22.70 -30.28
C GLY A 193 13.28 22.80 -28.84
N ILE A 194 12.42 23.21 -27.89
CA ILE A 194 12.84 23.36 -26.49
C ILE A 194 13.33 22.05 -25.85
N ILE A 195 12.73 20.92 -26.20
CA ILE A 195 13.16 19.60 -25.71
C ILE A 195 14.58 19.30 -26.19
N ASP A 196 14.86 19.53 -27.47
CA ASP A 196 16.20 19.32 -28.03
C ASP A 196 17.25 20.23 -27.37
N MET A 197 16.84 21.44 -26.99
CA MET A 197 17.68 22.36 -26.22
C MET A 197 18.06 21.79 -24.85
N PHE A 198 17.09 21.32 -24.05
CA PHE A 198 17.37 20.67 -22.77
C PHE A 198 18.28 19.43 -22.95
N LEU A 199 17.97 18.58 -23.93
CA LEU A 199 18.76 17.38 -24.23
C LEU A 199 20.18 17.73 -24.69
N SER A 200 20.40 18.88 -25.33
CA SER A 200 21.73 19.33 -25.75
C SER A 200 22.69 19.58 -24.58
N HIS A 201 22.16 19.97 -23.42
CA HIS A 201 22.94 20.16 -22.18
C HIS A 201 23.15 18.87 -21.41
N LEU A 202 22.28 17.87 -21.61
CA LEU A 202 22.30 16.57 -20.94
C LEU A 202 23.05 15.47 -21.73
N ARG A 203 23.86 15.86 -22.72
CA ARG A 203 24.70 14.92 -23.48
C ARG A 203 25.70 14.21 -22.56
N VAL A 204 25.85 12.90 -22.76
CA VAL A 204 26.69 12.04 -21.90
C VAL A 204 28.17 12.44 -21.93
N GLU A 205 28.65 13.02 -23.04
CA GLU A 205 30.03 13.48 -23.21
C GLU A 205 30.33 14.74 -22.39
N LYS A 206 29.30 15.52 -22.03
CA LYS A 206 29.43 16.72 -21.19
C LYS A 206 29.45 16.37 -19.70
N ALA A 207 28.89 15.23 -19.31
CA ALA A 207 28.81 14.85 -17.90
C ALA A 207 30.20 14.52 -17.33
N PRO A 208 30.61 15.12 -16.20
CA PRO A 208 31.86 14.79 -15.54
C PRO A 208 31.97 13.31 -15.15
N LYS A 209 33.17 12.86 -14.79
CA LYS A 209 33.36 11.55 -14.15
C LYS A 209 33.19 11.72 -12.65
N LEU A 210 32.46 10.81 -12.00
CA LEU A 210 32.20 10.82 -10.55
C LEU A 210 33.48 10.78 -9.67
N THR A 211 34.62 10.42 -10.25
CA THR A 211 35.94 10.48 -9.59
C THR A 211 36.45 11.91 -9.34
N ARG A 212 35.78 12.94 -9.87
CA ARG A 212 36.12 14.36 -9.69
C ARG A 212 34.86 15.13 -9.26
N ILE A 213 34.60 15.17 -7.96
CA ILE A 213 33.57 16.04 -7.39
C ILE A 213 34.24 17.41 -7.10
N PRO A 214 33.96 18.46 -7.89
CA PRO A 214 34.59 19.77 -7.68
C PRO A 214 34.10 20.40 -6.38
N ARG A 215 35.00 21.13 -5.69
CA ARG A 215 34.68 21.91 -4.47
C ARG A 215 33.88 23.19 -4.74
N LYS A 216 33.60 23.51 -6.00
CA LYS A 216 32.89 24.73 -6.45
C LYS A 216 31.86 24.37 -7.51
N TRP A 217 30.81 25.17 -7.57
CA TRP A 217 29.78 25.13 -8.61
C TRP A 217 30.42 25.24 -9.99
N ASP A 218 29.97 24.38 -10.90
CA ASP A 218 30.40 24.32 -12.30
C ASP A 218 29.22 24.74 -13.17
N LEU A 219 29.48 25.67 -14.09
CA LEU A 219 28.50 26.20 -15.03
C LEU A 219 27.83 25.07 -15.84
N ASP A 220 28.59 24.03 -16.23
CA ASP A 220 28.02 22.91 -16.98
C ASP A 220 26.99 22.12 -16.15
N ALA A 221 27.22 22.00 -14.85
CA ALA A 221 26.30 21.36 -13.93
C ALA A 221 25.05 22.22 -13.66
N ASP A 222 25.16 23.55 -13.73
CA ASP A 222 24.00 24.45 -13.63
C ASP A 222 23.10 24.36 -14.87
N PHE A 223 23.71 24.35 -16.07
CA PHE A 223 22.97 24.13 -17.31
C PHE A 223 22.30 22.75 -17.35
N ALA A 224 23.00 21.70 -16.90
CA ALA A 224 22.43 20.37 -16.78
C ALA A 224 21.28 20.33 -15.77
N PHE A 225 21.45 20.91 -14.58
CA PHE A 225 20.41 20.94 -13.56
C PHE A 225 19.15 21.67 -14.01
N LEU A 226 19.27 22.84 -14.63
CA LEU A 226 18.11 23.57 -15.17
C LEU A 226 17.43 22.81 -16.32
N SER A 227 18.19 22.03 -17.09
CA SER A 227 17.62 21.15 -18.12
C SER A 227 16.88 19.95 -17.52
N ILE A 228 17.37 19.38 -16.42
CA ILE A 228 16.66 18.36 -15.63
C ILE A 228 15.35 18.93 -15.08
N MET A 229 15.40 20.15 -14.50
CA MET A 229 14.21 20.88 -14.05
C MET A 229 13.22 21.12 -15.19
N GLY A 230 13.71 21.56 -16.36
CA GLY A 230 12.88 21.78 -17.53
C GLY A 230 12.16 20.51 -17.99
N LEU A 231 12.88 19.40 -18.15
CA LEU A 231 12.30 18.10 -18.54
C LEU A 231 11.34 17.54 -17.48
N GLY A 232 11.61 17.77 -16.19
CA GLY A 232 10.73 17.37 -15.10
C GLY A 232 9.35 18.05 -15.12
N ARG A 233 9.12 19.02 -16.01
CA ARG A 233 7.81 19.66 -16.20
C ARG A 233 6.99 19.12 -17.35
N MET A 234 7.44 18.05 -18.03
CA MET A 234 6.57 17.35 -18.97
C MET A 234 5.36 16.80 -18.22
N THR A 235 4.15 17.19 -18.67
CA THR A 235 2.89 16.77 -18.05
C THR A 235 2.38 15.47 -18.68
N GLN A 236 1.46 14.77 -17.99
CA GLN A 236 0.83 13.57 -18.52
C GLN A 236 0.16 13.82 -19.90
N PRO A 237 -0.62 14.90 -20.11
CA PRO A 237 -1.16 15.23 -21.44
C PRO A 237 -0.07 15.43 -22.50
N PHE A 238 1.10 15.96 -22.14
CA PHE A 238 2.22 16.08 -23.08
C PHE A 238 2.76 14.70 -23.49
N ILE A 239 2.92 13.79 -22.53
CA ILE A 239 3.49 12.45 -22.75
C ILE A 239 2.54 11.57 -23.58
N GLU A 240 1.23 11.67 -23.32
CA GLU A 240 0.20 10.87 -23.99
C GLU A 240 -0.15 11.40 -25.40
N ASN A 241 0.19 12.65 -25.70
CA ASN A 241 -0.07 13.23 -27.02
C ASN A 241 0.75 12.52 -28.11
N ALA A 242 0.04 11.93 -29.08
CA ALA A 242 0.63 11.23 -30.22
C ALA A 242 1.60 12.10 -31.05
N GLU A 243 1.36 13.41 -31.15
CA GLU A 243 2.21 14.36 -31.88
C GLU A 243 3.58 14.54 -31.21
N HIS A 244 3.65 14.36 -29.89
CA HIS A 244 4.89 14.52 -29.12
C HIS A 244 5.69 13.22 -28.97
N ARG A 245 5.17 12.10 -29.49
CA ARG A 245 5.78 10.78 -29.34
C ARG A 245 7.25 10.73 -29.74
N THR A 246 7.64 11.40 -30.84
CA THR A 246 9.02 11.47 -31.30
C THR A 246 9.95 12.17 -30.30
N ARG A 247 9.43 13.19 -29.60
CA ARG A 247 10.17 13.95 -28.58
C ARG A 247 10.34 13.14 -27.30
N VAL A 248 9.31 12.42 -26.87
CA VAL A 248 9.41 11.46 -25.76
C VAL A 248 10.44 10.35 -26.06
N LEU A 249 10.47 9.85 -27.30
CA LEU A 249 11.50 8.90 -27.75
C LEU A 249 12.91 9.51 -27.77
N ALA A 250 13.05 10.81 -28.08
CA ALA A 250 14.33 11.50 -27.99
C ALA A 250 14.84 11.58 -26.55
N VAL A 251 13.95 11.83 -25.57
CA VAL A 251 14.27 11.77 -24.13
C VAL A 251 14.74 10.36 -23.75
N ALA A 252 14.03 9.31 -24.20
CA ALA A 252 14.43 7.93 -23.94
C ALA A 252 15.82 7.60 -24.50
N LYS A 253 16.12 8.07 -25.72
CA LYS A 253 17.44 7.90 -26.34
C LYS A 253 18.54 8.65 -25.60
N ALA A 254 18.22 9.79 -24.98
CA ALA A 254 19.15 10.60 -24.22
C ALA A 254 19.33 10.14 -22.76
N TRP A 255 18.58 9.10 -22.32
CA TRP A 255 18.60 8.61 -20.95
C TRP A 255 20.00 8.38 -20.35
N PRO A 256 20.99 7.78 -21.04
CA PRO A 256 22.32 7.58 -20.46
C PRO A 256 23.01 8.88 -20.04
N GLY A 257 22.80 9.97 -20.79
CA GLY A 257 23.32 11.28 -20.45
C GLY A 257 22.55 11.93 -19.31
N ILE A 258 21.22 11.84 -19.35
CA ILE A 258 20.31 12.30 -18.29
C ILE A 258 20.69 11.65 -16.95
N PHE A 259 20.77 10.32 -16.90
CA PHE A 259 21.10 9.55 -15.70
C PHE A 259 22.46 9.93 -15.13
N ARG A 260 23.47 10.06 -16.00
CA ARG A 260 24.83 10.42 -15.56
C ARG A 260 24.89 11.82 -14.95
N TRP A 261 24.13 12.77 -15.48
CA TRP A 261 23.99 14.09 -14.88
C TRP A 261 23.22 14.07 -13.57
N CYS A 262 22.12 13.32 -13.47
CA CYS A 262 21.40 13.14 -12.19
C CYS A 262 22.32 12.57 -11.10
N SER A 263 23.09 11.53 -11.44
CA SER A 263 24.05 10.90 -10.52
C SER A 263 25.15 11.88 -10.09
N TYR A 264 25.71 12.63 -11.04
CA TYR A 264 26.72 13.64 -10.73
C TYR A 264 26.17 14.75 -9.84
N ILE A 265 24.98 15.29 -10.14
CA ILE A 265 24.36 16.35 -9.35
C ILE A 265 24.02 15.85 -7.95
N TYR A 266 23.53 14.62 -7.82
CA TYR A 266 23.29 13.99 -6.53
C TYR A 266 24.59 13.94 -5.70
N GLU A 267 25.65 13.34 -6.23
CA GLU A 267 26.91 13.18 -5.50
C GLU A 267 27.58 14.54 -5.21
N ALA A 268 27.50 15.50 -6.14
CA ALA A 268 28.15 16.80 -6.01
C ALA A 268 27.38 17.83 -5.20
N ARG A 269 26.05 17.70 -5.05
CA ARG A 269 25.18 18.75 -4.46
C ARG A 269 24.18 18.24 -3.43
N VAL A 270 23.99 16.93 -3.29
CA VAL A 270 22.95 16.32 -2.43
C VAL A 270 23.51 15.35 -1.38
N ALA A 271 24.49 14.52 -1.74
CA ALA A 271 24.94 13.38 -0.93
C ALA A 271 25.57 13.77 0.41
N SER A 272 26.36 14.85 0.46
CA SER A 272 26.99 15.35 1.70
C SER A 272 26.39 16.68 2.14
N GLU A 273 26.21 16.87 3.45
CA GLU A 273 25.84 18.18 4.03
C GLU A 273 26.87 19.27 3.70
N SER A 274 28.14 18.88 3.51
CA SER A 274 29.22 19.79 3.10
C SER A 274 29.24 20.08 1.59
N ALA A 275 28.40 19.40 0.79
CA ALA A 275 28.38 19.55 -0.67
C ALA A 275 27.50 20.73 -1.13
N SER A 276 26.56 21.17 -0.29
CA SER A 276 25.65 22.29 -0.55
C SER A 276 25.95 23.48 0.37
N GLU A 277 25.82 24.71 -0.15
CA GLU A 277 25.99 25.94 0.65
C GLU A 277 24.90 26.12 1.72
N SER A 278 23.71 25.53 1.53
CA SER A 278 22.60 25.55 2.50
C SER A 278 21.66 24.34 2.37
N ALA A 279 20.84 24.10 3.40
CA ALA A 279 19.83 23.04 3.42
C ALA A 279 18.75 23.25 2.33
N GLU A 280 18.39 24.50 2.05
CA GLU A 280 17.44 24.89 1.00
C GLU A 280 17.99 24.59 -0.39
N ILE A 281 19.27 24.91 -0.64
CA ILE A 281 19.93 24.61 -1.91
C ILE A 281 19.99 23.10 -2.13
N ARG A 282 20.33 22.34 -1.09
CA ARG A 282 20.30 20.87 -1.14
C ARG A 282 18.92 20.35 -1.53
N ARG A 283 17.86 20.92 -0.92
CA ARG A 283 16.47 20.55 -1.19
C ARG A 283 16.07 20.84 -2.63
N ILE A 284 16.43 22.00 -3.18
CA ILE A 284 16.15 22.36 -4.58
C ILE A 284 16.74 21.32 -5.55
N HIS A 285 17.98 20.89 -5.33
CA HIS A 285 18.62 19.90 -6.20
C HIS A 285 17.98 18.51 -6.08
N LEU A 286 17.62 18.10 -4.86
CA LEU A 286 16.88 16.87 -4.61
C LEU A 286 15.52 16.89 -5.33
N ASP A 287 14.76 17.96 -5.15
CA ASP A 287 13.44 18.15 -5.74
C ASP A 287 13.50 18.15 -7.28
N GLY A 288 14.53 18.76 -7.86
CA GLY A 288 14.70 18.76 -9.32
C GLY A 288 14.98 17.39 -9.92
N ILE A 289 15.83 16.58 -9.28
CA ILE A 289 16.06 15.19 -9.72
C ILE A 289 14.78 14.38 -9.53
N ASN A 290 14.10 14.53 -8.38
CA ASN A 290 12.87 13.83 -8.09
C ASN A 290 11.75 14.18 -9.07
N MET A 291 11.61 15.46 -9.45
CA MET A 291 10.63 15.92 -10.44
C MET A 291 10.81 15.18 -11.77
N LEU A 292 12.04 15.08 -12.24
CA LEU A 292 12.35 14.33 -13.46
C LEU A 292 12.02 12.84 -13.31
N PHE A 293 12.46 12.20 -12.23
CA PHE A 293 12.19 10.78 -12.01
C PHE A 293 10.69 10.49 -12.02
N ASN A 294 9.88 11.27 -11.30
CA ASN A 294 8.42 11.10 -11.27
C ASN A 294 7.77 11.18 -12.65
N VAL A 295 8.26 12.08 -13.51
CA VAL A 295 7.74 12.23 -14.87
C VAL A 295 8.16 11.06 -15.76
N LEU A 296 9.43 10.65 -15.69
CA LEU A 296 9.93 9.57 -16.55
C LEU A 296 9.35 8.21 -16.16
N THR A 297 9.11 7.96 -14.87
CA THR A 297 8.53 6.70 -14.39
C THR A 297 7.06 6.52 -14.77
N GLN A 298 6.36 7.57 -15.20
CA GLN A 298 4.97 7.47 -15.67
C GLN A 298 4.86 6.86 -17.07
N TYR A 299 5.96 6.72 -17.80
CA TYR A 299 5.94 6.23 -19.17
C TYR A 299 6.66 4.89 -19.29
N ASN A 300 5.90 3.83 -19.58
CA ASN A 300 6.42 2.46 -19.63
C ASN A 300 7.65 2.28 -20.53
N ARG A 301 7.76 3.02 -21.65
CA ARG A 301 8.93 2.93 -22.54
C ARG A 301 10.18 3.63 -22.01
N LEU A 302 10.04 4.54 -21.06
CA LEU A 302 11.14 5.20 -20.35
C LEU A 302 11.57 4.40 -19.13
N VAL A 303 10.66 3.67 -18.49
CA VAL A 303 10.98 2.84 -17.32
C VAL A 303 11.96 1.72 -17.66
N VAL A 304 11.78 1.02 -18.79
CA VAL A 304 12.67 -0.09 -19.18
C VAL A 304 14.15 0.30 -19.20
N PRO A 305 14.59 1.34 -19.94
CA PRO A 305 15.99 1.75 -19.92
C PRO A 305 16.46 2.27 -18.55
N MET A 306 15.57 2.86 -17.73
CA MET A 306 15.92 3.25 -16.36
C MET A 306 16.25 2.03 -15.50
N VAL A 307 15.41 0.99 -15.55
CA VAL A 307 15.56 -0.24 -14.78
C VAL A 307 16.81 -1.04 -15.22
N GLU A 308 17.09 -1.08 -16.52
CA GLU A 308 18.28 -1.73 -17.08
C GLU A 308 19.59 -0.98 -16.77
N THR A 309 19.50 0.31 -16.42
CA THR A 309 20.69 1.12 -16.14
C THR A 309 21.28 0.77 -14.76
N PRO A 310 22.56 0.35 -14.71
CA PRO A 310 23.25 0.13 -13.44
C PRO A 310 23.19 1.37 -12.54
N GLU A 311 23.07 1.18 -11.22
CA GLU A 311 22.98 2.26 -10.22
C GLU A 311 21.70 3.12 -10.24
N CYS A 312 20.80 2.96 -11.22
CA CYS A 312 19.58 3.77 -11.28
C CYS A 312 18.62 3.48 -10.12
N LEU A 313 18.47 2.21 -9.76
CA LEU A 313 17.64 1.81 -8.62
C LEU A 313 18.22 2.35 -7.31
N GLU A 314 19.54 2.27 -7.12
CA GLU A 314 20.26 2.79 -5.96
C GLU A 314 20.12 4.31 -5.86
N LEU A 315 20.18 5.03 -6.98
CA LEU A 315 19.91 6.47 -6.99
C LEU A 315 18.46 6.75 -6.58
N ALA A 316 17.47 6.02 -7.11
CA ALA A 316 16.08 6.18 -6.70
C ALA A 316 15.87 5.87 -5.21
N THR A 317 16.53 4.83 -4.67
CA THR A 317 16.53 4.49 -3.24
C THR A 317 17.20 5.58 -2.39
N LYS A 318 18.31 6.16 -2.84
CA LYS A 318 18.98 7.30 -2.20
C LYS A 318 18.07 8.53 -2.14
N LEU A 319 17.34 8.84 -3.21
CA LEU A 319 16.34 9.92 -3.24
C LEU A 319 15.19 9.64 -2.26
N TRP A 320 14.73 8.39 -2.22
CA TRP A 320 13.70 7.91 -1.30
C TRP A 320 14.10 8.08 0.18
N PHE A 321 15.35 7.81 0.55
CA PHE A 321 15.87 8.05 1.90
C PHE A 321 15.90 9.53 2.30
N LEU A 322 16.09 10.42 1.32
CA LEU A 322 16.18 11.86 1.55
C LEU A 322 14.84 12.59 1.43
N GLU A 323 13.74 11.90 1.11
CA GLU A 323 12.41 12.51 0.92
C GLU A 323 11.97 13.40 2.09
N ASP A 324 12.28 13.01 3.33
CA ASP A 324 11.93 13.74 4.56
C ASP A 324 13.05 14.69 5.05
N ILE A 325 14.12 14.87 4.27
CA ILE A 325 15.35 15.57 4.65
C ILE A 325 15.65 16.71 3.63
N PRO A 326 16.11 17.89 4.08
CA PRO A 326 16.27 18.33 5.47
C PRO A 326 14.92 18.62 6.14
N ARG A 327 14.81 18.31 7.43
CA ARG A 327 13.59 18.60 8.21
C ARG A 327 13.40 20.11 8.35
N GLY A 328 12.18 20.59 8.14
CA GLY A 328 11.83 22.02 8.29
C GLY A 328 12.05 22.88 7.05
N VAL A 329 12.52 22.31 5.93
CA VAL A 329 12.54 22.97 4.62
C VAL A 329 11.40 22.40 3.79
N GLU A 330 10.44 23.25 3.40
CA GLU A 330 9.33 22.81 2.54
C GLU A 330 9.81 22.45 1.14
N SER A 331 9.21 21.38 0.60
CA SER A 331 9.41 20.95 -0.77
C SER A 331 8.83 21.99 -1.73
N ILE A 332 9.57 22.35 -2.79
CA ILE A 332 9.01 23.22 -3.86
C ILE A 332 8.10 22.44 -4.82
N MET A 333 7.96 21.13 -4.61
CA MET A 333 7.17 20.23 -5.43
C MET A 333 5.70 20.20 -5.00
N LEU A 334 4.80 20.47 -5.95
CA LEU A 334 3.36 20.23 -5.85
C LEU A 334 2.96 18.83 -6.40
N GLY A 335 3.89 17.88 -6.49
CA GLY A 335 3.73 16.60 -7.20
C GLY A 335 4.05 15.35 -6.37
N ARG A 336 4.05 14.18 -7.02
CA ARG A 336 4.30 12.86 -6.40
C ARG A 336 5.68 12.78 -5.73
N SER A 337 5.78 11.98 -4.67
CA SER A 337 6.99 11.91 -3.83
C SER A 337 8.05 10.93 -4.37
N PRO A 338 9.32 10.99 -3.90
CA PRO A 338 10.34 9.98 -4.22
C PRO A 338 9.88 8.53 -4.00
N THR A 339 9.05 8.28 -2.99
CA THR A 339 8.40 6.98 -2.75
C THR A 339 7.60 6.53 -3.97
N ALA A 340 6.90 7.44 -4.65
CA ALA A 340 6.13 7.14 -5.85
C ALA A 340 6.97 6.85 -7.08
N ALA A 341 8.03 7.63 -7.30
CA ALA A 341 8.98 7.32 -8.37
C ALA A 341 9.60 5.93 -8.17
N LEU A 342 10.02 5.58 -6.95
CA LEU A 342 10.59 4.27 -6.65
C LEU A 342 9.57 3.14 -6.80
N SER A 343 8.35 3.31 -6.28
CA SER A 343 7.28 2.33 -6.41
C SER A 343 6.94 2.05 -7.88
N LEU A 344 6.76 3.09 -8.70
CA LEU A 344 6.49 2.95 -10.13
C LEU A 344 7.65 2.31 -10.90
N LEU A 345 8.89 2.67 -10.57
CA LEU A 345 10.08 2.09 -11.20
C LEU A 345 10.13 0.57 -10.97
N ILE A 346 9.79 0.11 -9.76
CA ILE A 346 9.76 -1.31 -9.40
C ILE A 346 8.54 -2.00 -10.04
N ASN A 347 7.37 -1.38 -9.96
CA ASN A 347 6.10 -1.96 -10.44
C ASN A 347 6.10 -2.13 -11.97
N ILE A 348 6.39 -1.05 -12.72
CA ILE A 348 6.41 -1.08 -14.20
C ILE A 348 7.63 -1.86 -14.71
N GLY A 349 8.71 -1.88 -13.94
CA GLY A 349 9.91 -2.68 -14.16
C GLY A 349 9.72 -4.19 -14.03
N THR A 350 8.50 -4.71 -14.29
CA THR A 350 7.99 -6.11 -14.30
C THR A 350 8.90 -7.23 -14.81
N VAL A 351 10.13 -6.91 -15.24
CA VAL A 351 11.21 -7.80 -15.63
C VAL A 351 12.13 -8.18 -14.45
N LEU A 352 12.13 -7.44 -13.34
CA LEU A 352 13.03 -7.72 -12.22
C LEU A 352 12.43 -8.67 -11.17
N ASP A 353 13.22 -9.65 -10.75
CA ASP A 353 12.94 -10.50 -9.60
C ASP A 353 12.79 -9.63 -8.33
N LYS A 354 11.68 -9.78 -7.59
CA LYS A 354 11.39 -9.01 -6.37
C LYS A 354 12.51 -9.12 -5.33
N ASN A 355 13.16 -10.29 -5.23
CA ASN A 355 14.32 -10.50 -4.35
C ASN A 355 15.52 -9.66 -4.82
N TYR A 356 15.77 -9.61 -6.12
CA TYR A 356 16.86 -8.83 -6.69
C TYR A 356 16.69 -7.34 -6.38
N VAL A 357 15.48 -6.81 -6.55
CA VAL A 357 15.15 -5.42 -6.21
C VAL A 357 15.36 -5.16 -4.72
N PHE A 358 14.81 -6.03 -3.86
CA PHE A 358 14.95 -5.90 -2.41
C PHE A 358 16.42 -5.89 -1.97
N GLN A 359 17.26 -6.77 -2.52
CA GLN A 359 18.69 -6.82 -2.19
C GLN A 359 19.43 -5.53 -2.57
N ARG A 360 19.07 -4.88 -3.68
CA ARG A 360 19.69 -3.60 -4.07
C ARG A 360 19.26 -2.44 -3.18
N ILE A 361 17.98 -2.41 -2.78
CA ILE A 361 17.49 -1.45 -1.79
C ILE A 361 18.25 -1.63 -0.47
N LEU A 362 18.37 -2.88 -0.01
CA LEU A 362 19.04 -3.22 1.24
C LEU A 362 20.54 -2.92 1.20
N SER A 363 21.20 -3.21 0.08
CA SER A 363 22.61 -2.84 -0.12
C SER A 363 22.83 -1.33 -0.10
N THR A 364 21.90 -0.55 -0.69
CA THR A 364 21.90 0.92 -0.60
C THR A 364 21.67 1.41 0.84
N ALA A 365 20.92 0.64 1.62
CA ALA A 365 20.70 0.85 3.05
C ALA A 365 21.87 0.37 3.93
N HIS A 366 23.01 -0.03 3.35
CA HIS A 366 24.14 -0.62 4.09
C HIS A 366 23.76 -1.88 4.88
N GLU A 367 22.89 -2.72 4.32
CA GLU A 367 22.35 -3.93 4.96
C GLU A 367 21.47 -3.65 6.19
N ASP A 368 21.04 -2.41 6.40
CA ASP A 368 20.16 -2.02 7.50
C ASP A 368 18.69 -2.21 7.11
N SER A 369 18.17 -3.40 7.43
CA SER A 369 16.79 -3.75 7.16
C SER A 369 15.80 -3.00 8.06
N ASP A 370 16.23 -2.60 9.27
CA ASP A 370 15.38 -1.89 10.23
C ASP A 370 15.13 -0.45 9.77
N LEU A 371 16.16 0.21 9.20
CA LEU A 371 16.02 1.52 8.58
C LEU A 371 14.98 1.52 7.44
N VAL A 372 15.03 0.52 6.55
CA VAL A 372 14.08 0.37 5.44
C VAL A 372 12.66 0.17 5.98
N ALA A 373 12.51 -0.69 7.01
CA ALA A 373 11.24 -0.93 7.67
C ALA A 373 10.69 0.35 8.32
N GLU A 374 11.51 1.06 9.09
CA GLU A 374 11.12 2.26 9.82
C GLU A 374 10.67 3.38 8.86
N LEU A 375 11.40 3.58 7.75
CA LEU A 375 11.04 4.57 6.73
C LEU A 375 9.70 4.27 6.08
N LEU A 376 9.46 3.01 5.70
CA LEU A 376 8.17 2.59 5.15
C LEU A 376 7.06 2.75 6.19
N LEU A 377 7.27 2.27 7.42
CA LEU A 377 6.29 2.36 8.50
C LEU A 377 5.92 3.80 8.85
N ARG A 378 6.90 4.72 8.79
CA ARG A 378 6.71 6.16 8.98
C ARG A 378 5.81 6.75 7.90
N ARG A 379 5.96 6.30 6.65
CA ARG A 379 5.17 6.78 5.49
C ARG A 379 3.81 6.08 5.36
N ILE A 380 3.68 4.86 5.89
CA ILE A 380 2.43 4.12 6.06
C ILE A 380 1.60 4.67 7.26
N SER A 381 2.11 5.68 8.00
CA SER A 381 1.55 6.17 9.27
C SER A 381 0.51 7.30 9.15
N SER A 382 -0.24 7.49 10.24
CA SER A 382 -1.66 7.79 10.37
C SER A 382 -2.15 9.25 10.29
N ASP A 383 -1.49 10.17 9.58
CA ASP A 383 -2.15 11.47 9.32
C ASP A 383 -3.06 11.32 8.10
N THR A 384 -4.36 11.17 8.35
CA THR A 384 -5.45 10.85 7.40
C THR A 384 -5.70 11.99 6.38
N ARG A 385 -4.76 12.90 6.24
CA ARG A 385 -4.78 14.07 5.36
C ARG A 385 -3.87 13.91 4.14
N ALA A 386 -3.09 12.82 4.05
CA ALA A 386 -2.16 12.56 2.95
C ALA A 386 -2.21 11.09 2.47
N PHE A 387 -3.40 10.62 2.04
CA PHE A 387 -3.60 9.23 1.58
C PHE A 387 -2.69 8.83 0.41
N ASP A 388 -2.37 9.75 -0.49
CA ASP A 388 -1.53 9.49 -1.68
C ASP A 388 -0.11 8.97 -1.31
N ALA A 389 0.47 9.49 -0.23
CA ALA A 389 1.79 9.05 0.24
C ALA A 389 1.73 7.67 0.91
N GLY A 390 0.64 7.39 1.63
CA GLY A 390 0.40 6.11 2.32
C GLY A 390 0.11 4.96 1.35
N GLU A 391 -0.70 5.21 0.32
CA GLU A 391 -0.99 4.25 -0.76
C GLU A 391 0.31 3.84 -1.44
N THR A 392 1.11 4.83 -1.86
CA THR A 392 2.32 4.54 -2.60
C THR A 392 3.39 3.82 -1.77
N ALA A 393 3.44 4.09 -0.46
CA ALA A 393 4.32 3.38 0.47
C ALA A 393 3.85 1.94 0.71
N LEU A 394 2.54 1.66 0.72
CA LEU A 394 2.00 0.31 0.77
C LEU A 394 2.29 -0.47 -0.50
N ASP A 395 2.14 0.16 -1.66
CA ASP A 395 2.50 -0.44 -2.95
C ASP A 395 3.98 -0.81 -2.95
N LEU A 396 4.86 0.11 -2.53
CA LEU A 396 6.28 -0.19 -2.42
C LEU A 396 6.53 -1.39 -1.48
N ALA A 397 5.89 -1.42 -0.32
CA ALA A 397 6.01 -2.52 0.64
C ALA A 397 5.52 -3.87 0.08
N TYR A 398 4.45 -3.85 -0.71
CA TYR A 398 3.93 -5.01 -1.44
C TYR A 398 4.95 -5.51 -2.48
N GLN A 399 5.49 -4.59 -3.29
CA GLN A 399 6.39 -4.94 -4.39
C GLN A 399 7.69 -5.61 -3.93
N VAL A 400 8.18 -5.28 -2.74
CA VAL A 400 9.44 -5.83 -2.20
C VAL A 400 9.24 -6.97 -1.19
N ASP A 401 8.02 -7.51 -1.08
CA ASP A 401 7.64 -8.61 -0.17
C ASP A 401 8.03 -8.34 1.30
N LEU A 402 7.87 -7.08 1.73
CA LEU A 402 8.40 -6.61 3.00
C LEU A 402 7.62 -7.18 4.19
N ALA A 403 6.34 -7.53 3.98
CA ALA A 403 5.48 -8.15 4.98
C ALA A 403 6.14 -9.37 5.64
N LYS A 404 6.74 -10.24 4.82
CA LYS A 404 7.40 -11.47 5.27
C LYS A 404 8.79 -11.24 5.88
N ARG A 405 9.40 -10.09 5.57
CA ARG A 405 10.82 -9.82 5.89
C ARG A 405 10.99 -8.97 7.14
N LEU A 406 10.07 -8.04 7.41
CA LEU A 406 10.26 -6.96 8.37
C LEU A 406 9.09 -6.74 9.35
N GLY A 407 8.12 -7.66 9.41
CA GLY A 407 7.08 -7.63 10.46
C GLY A 407 6.16 -6.39 10.42
N VAL A 408 6.00 -5.77 9.25
CA VAL A 408 5.24 -4.51 9.09
C VAL A 408 3.72 -4.68 9.16
N ILE A 409 3.22 -5.92 9.19
CA ILE A 409 1.80 -6.25 9.09
C ILE A 409 0.94 -5.62 10.19
N THR A 410 1.47 -5.52 11.42
CA THR A 410 0.74 -4.90 12.53
C THR A 410 0.42 -3.43 12.23
N LYS A 411 1.39 -2.67 11.70
CA LYS A 411 1.19 -1.25 11.39
C LYS A 411 0.28 -1.06 10.18
N VAL A 412 0.46 -1.86 9.13
CA VAL A 412 -0.44 -1.86 7.97
C VAL A 412 -1.87 -2.14 8.40
N THR A 413 -2.07 -3.09 9.32
CA THR A 413 -3.39 -3.38 9.88
C THR A 413 -3.96 -2.22 10.69
N ILE A 414 -3.14 -1.54 11.49
CA ILE A 414 -3.59 -0.33 12.23
C ILE A 414 -3.99 0.77 11.24
N THR A 415 -3.25 0.97 10.16
CA THR A 415 -3.57 1.93 9.10
C THR A 415 -4.87 1.56 8.39
N PHE A 416 -5.05 0.29 8.03
CA PHE A 416 -6.28 -0.25 7.46
C PHE A 416 -7.49 -0.06 8.39
N VAL A 417 -7.34 -0.35 9.68
CA VAL A 417 -8.39 -0.10 10.68
C VAL A 417 -8.69 1.40 10.80
N SER A 418 -7.69 2.26 10.67
CA SER A 418 -7.89 3.71 10.71
C SER A 418 -8.64 4.22 9.48
N LEU A 419 -8.28 3.74 8.29
CA LEU A 419 -9.03 3.97 7.04
C LEU A 419 -10.48 3.48 7.17
N SER A 420 -10.69 2.30 7.75
CA SER A 420 -12.02 1.72 7.92
C SER A 420 -12.98 2.63 8.70
N ARG A 421 -12.46 3.36 9.70
CA ARG A 421 -13.26 4.29 10.51
C ARG A 421 -13.70 5.53 9.73
N ILE A 422 -12.99 5.87 8.66
CA ILE A 422 -13.29 7.02 7.81
C ILE A 422 -14.34 6.64 6.78
N ILE A 423 -14.17 5.47 6.13
CA ILE A 423 -14.99 5.09 4.98
C ILE A 423 -16.30 4.39 5.36
N VAL A 424 -16.43 3.84 6.57
CA VAL A 424 -17.55 2.97 6.97
C VAL A 424 -18.93 3.59 6.77
N ASP A 425 -19.06 4.90 6.98
CA ASP A 425 -20.32 5.63 6.85
C ASP A 425 -20.42 6.44 5.54
N MET A 426 -19.45 6.27 4.63
CA MET A 426 -19.42 6.96 3.34
C MET A 426 -20.07 6.11 2.25
N GLU A 427 -21.12 6.65 1.61
CA GLU A 427 -21.72 5.99 0.45
C GLU A 427 -20.78 6.00 -0.77
N ASN A 428 -20.08 7.14 -0.95
CA ASN A 428 -19.12 7.40 -2.02
C ASN A 428 -17.81 7.94 -1.42
N PRO A 429 -16.89 7.06 -0.99
CA PRO A 429 -15.59 7.47 -0.49
C PRO A 429 -14.78 8.21 -1.57
N PRO A 430 -13.91 9.16 -1.20
CA PRO A 430 -12.96 9.78 -2.13
C PRO A 430 -12.08 8.72 -2.82
N GLN A 431 -11.67 8.97 -4.08
CA GLN A 431 -10.84 8.04 -4.85
C GLN A 431 -9.55 7.65 -4.10
N THR A 432 -8.92 8.60 -3.42
CA THR A 432 -7.70 8.36 -2.62
C THR A 432 -7.91 7.35 -1.48
N CYS A 433 -9.11 7.29 -0.91
CA CYS A 433 -9.46 6.25 0.07
C CYS A 433 -9.64 4.88 -0.58
N ILE A 434 -10.18 4.83 -1.81
CA ILE A 434 -10.34 3.59 -2.58
C ILE A 434 -8.99 3.07 -3.05
N ASP A 435 -8.08 3.94 -3.47
CA ASP A 435 -6.71 3.57 -3.86
C ASP A 435 -5.96 2.98 -2.65
N MET A 436 -6.03 3.66 -1.50
CA MET A 436 -5.47 3.16 -0.24
C MET A 436 -6.08 1.81 0.18
N LEU A 437 -7.39 1.63 0.01
CA LEU A 437 -8.08 0.38 0.30
C LEU A 437 -7.59 -0.74 -0.63
N THR A 438 -7.40 -0.43 -1.91
CA THR A 438 -6.88 -1.35 -2.93
C THR A 438 -5.46 -1.80 -2.56
N ALA A 439 -4.58 -0.87 -2.19
CA ALA A 439 -3.22 -1.16 -1.75
C ALA A 439 -3.21 -2.05 -0.48
N CYS A 440 -4.10 -1.80 0.48
CA CYS A 440 -4.27 -2.65 1.66
C CYS A 440 -4.71 -4.08 1.28
N VAL A 441 -5.70 -4.22 0.40
CA VAL A 441 -6.20 -5.54 -0.05
C VAL A 441 -5.10 -6.31 -0.76
N ALA A 442 -4.35 -5.67 -1.66
CA ALA A 442 -3.21 -6.28 -2.35
C ALA A 442 -2.13 -6.75 -1.36
N PHE A 443 -1.78 -5.89 -0.39
CA PHE A 443 -0.83 -6.23 0.68
C PHE A 443 -1.28 -7.44 1.50
N PHE A 444 -2.55 -7.49 1.91
CA PHE A 444 -3.07 -8.62 2.68
C PHE A 444 -3.16 -9.92 1.85
N SER A 445 -3.46 -9.85 0.55
CA SER A 445 -3.42 -11.02 -0.35
C SER A 445 -2.04 -11.66 -0.35
N GLN A 446 -0.97 -10.88 -0.48
CA GLN A 446 0.40 -11.38 -0.46
C GLN A 446 0.77 -12.01 0.88
N CYS A 447 0.28 -11.45 1.99
CA CYS A 447 0.49 -12.04 3.32
C CYS A 447 -0.20 -13.41 3.44
N LEU A 448 -1.32 -13.61 2.75
CA LEU A 448 -2.07 -14.87 2.76
C LEU A 448 -1.49 -15.92 1.81
N GLU A 449 -0.85 -15.49 0.73
CA GLU A 449 -0.06 -16.33 -0.17
C GLU A 449 1.29 -16.75 0.44
N GLY A 450 1.68 -16.27 1.63
CA GLY A 450 2.95 -16.61 2.28
C GLY A 450 2.87 -17.69 3.37
N GLU A 451 3.96 -18.42 3.62
CA GLU A 451 4.12 -19.41 4.73
C GLU A 451 4.05 -18.80 6.15
N ASP A 452 3.48 -17.61 6.34
CA ASP A 452 3.63 -16.77 7.54
C ASP A 452 2.34 -16.65 8.37
N TYR A 453 1.94 -17.77 8.99
CA TYR A 453 0.86 -17.81 9.99
C TYR A 453 1.01 -16.80 11.16
N PRO A 454 2.24 -16.54 11.68
CA PRO A 454 2.46 -15.47 12.66
C PRO A 454 1.91 -14.11 12.22
N SER A 455 2.21 -13.70 10.98
CA SER A 455 1.75 -12.42 10.42
C SER A 455 0.22 -12.30 10.43
N LEU A 456 -0.52 -13.34 10.02
CA LEU A 456 -1.98 -13.34 10.05
C LEU A 456 -2.55 -13.24 11.46
N THR A 457 -1.91 -13.90 12.41
CA THR A 457 -2.30 -13.81 13.83
C THR A 457 -2.10 -12.39 14.35
N GLU A 458 -1.00 -11.73 13.97
CA GLU A 458 -0.72 -10.34 14.31
C GLU A 458 -1.72 -9.36 13.69
N ALA A 459 -2.07 -9.54 12.41
CA ALA A 459 -3.12 -8.76 11.75
C ALA A 459 -4.46 -8.87 12.49
N VAL A 460 -4.88 -10.08 12.82
CA VAL A 460 -6.13 -10.29 13.57
C VAL A 460 -6.09 -9.62 14.94
N ARG A 461 -4.97 -9.75 15.67
CA ARG A 461 -4.78 -9.08 16.98
C ARG A 461 -4.79 -7.56 16.86
N ALA A 462 -4.26 -7.02 15.76
CA ALA A 462 -4.27 -5.61 15.44
C ALA A 462 -5.64 -5.07 14.97
N GLY A 463 -6.65 -5.94 14.85
CA GLY A 463 -8.04 -5.54 14.57
C GLY A 463 -8.50 -5.73 13.13
N PHE A 464 -7.77 -6.51 12.33
CA PHE A 464 -8.06 -6.75 10.90
C PHE A 464 -9.55 -7.03 10.63
N ILE A 465 -10.17 -7.96 11.35
CA ILE A 465 -11.56 -8.38 11.07
C ILE A 465 -12.56 -7.22 11.25
N ALA A 466 -12.37 -6.38 12.28
CA ALA A 466 -13.23 -5.22 12.48
C ALA A 466 -13.03 -4.18 11.37
N GLY A 467 -11.77 -3.93 10.98
CA GLY A 467 -11.45 -3.07 9.84
C GLY A 467 -12.06 -3.59 8.54
N TYR A 468 -11.97 -4.90 8.31
CA TYR A 468 -12.48 -5.57 7.13
C TYR A 468 -13.99 -5.39 6.97
N LEU A 469 -14.74 -5.64 8.04
CA LEU A 469 -16.19 -5.45 8.04
C LEU A 469 -16.55 -3.98 7.76
N ASN A 470 -15.86 -3.04 8.41
CA ASN A 470 -16.11 -1.62 8.23
C ASN A 470 -15.80 -1.14 6.80
N CYS A 471 -14.80 -1.73 6.14
CA CYS A 471 -14.47 -1.43 4.74
C CYS A 471 -15.40 -2.12 3.73
N SER A 472 -16.17 -3.13 4.15
CA SER A 472 -16.95 -3.95 3.22
C SER A 472 -17.96 -3.20 2.33
N PRO A 473 -18.65 -2.13 2.80
CA PRO A 473 -19.51 -1.34 1.93
C PRO A 473 -18.76 -0.70 0.76
N ALA A 474 -17.47 -0.40 0.94
CA ALA A 474 -16.63 0.24 -0.07
C ALA A 474 -16.06 -0.74 -1.11
N PHE A 475 -16.17 -2.06 -0.89
CA PHE A 475 -15.65 -3.06 -1.84
C PHE A 475 -16.33 -3.02 -3.21
N LYS A 476 -17.56 -2.49 -3.29
CA LYS A 476 -18.25 -2.24 -4.56
C LYS A 476 -17.55 -1.22 -5.46
N HIS A 477 -16.66 -0.40 -4.90
CA HIS A 477 -15.88 0.61 -5.61
C HIS A 477 -14.50 0.10 -6.05
N LEU A 478 -14.13 -1.12 -5.65
CA LEU A 478 -12.92 -1.79 -6.12
C LEU A 478 -13.16 -2.40 -7.51
N SER A 479 -12.09 -2.60 -8.27
CA SER A 479 -12.13 -3.45 -9.47
C SER A 479 -12.60 -4.87 -9.13
N ASP A 480 -13.26 -5.57 -10.05
CA ASP A 480 -13.77 -6.93 -9.85
C ASP A 480 -12.72 -7.92 -9.28
N GLU A 481 -11.48 -7.82 -9.74
CA GLU A 481 -10.36 -8.63 -9.26
C GLU A 481 -10.06 -8.37 -7.78
N ASN A 482 -9.81 -7.11 -7.41
CA ASN A 482 -9.56 -6.71 -6.02
C ASN A 482 -10.76 -6.96 -5.09
N ALA A 483 -12.00 -6.80 -5.58
CA ALA A 483 -13.19 -7.12 -4.79
C ALA A 483 -13.26 -8.62 -4.49
N LYS A 484 -12.93 -9.48 -5.45
CA LYS A 484 -12.85 -10.93 -5.25
C LYS A 484 -11.75 -11.29 -4.26
N ILE A 485 -10.55 -10.72 -4.42
CA ILE A 485 -9.43 -10.91 -3.49
C ILE A 485 -9.88 -10.51 -2.08
N ALA A 486 -10.49 -9.34 -1.90
CA ALA A 486 -11.00 -8.89 -0.61
C ALA A 486 -11.94 -9.93 0.04
N VAL A 487 -12.90 -10.46 -0.72
CA VAL A 487 -13.83 -11.49 -0.22
C VAL A 487 -13.10 -12.79 0.14
N ASP A 488 -12.13 -13.21 -0.67
CA ASP A 488 -11.39 -14.45 -0.48
C ASP A 488 -10.43 -14.37 0.72
N ILE A 489 -9.91 -13.17 1.07
CA ILE A 489 -9.07 -12.96 2.26
C ILE A 489 -9.73 -13.53 3.52
N LEU A 490 -11.05 -13.29 3.70
CA LEU A 490 -11.78 -13.77 4.87
C LEU A 490 -11.82 -15.30 4.96
N ARG A 491 -11.80 -16.01 3.82
CA ARG A 491 -11.78 -17.48 3.78
C ARG A 491 -10.43 -18.04 4.22
N CYS A 492 -9.34 -17.33 3.93
CA CYS A 492 -7.97 -17.77 4.21
C CYS A 492 -7.49 -17.49 5.65
N ILE A 493 -8.12 -16.56 6.38
CA ILE A 493 -7.77 -16.18 7.78
C ILE A 493 -8.21 -17.23 8.82
N LEU A 494 -8.85 -18.31 8.40
CA LEU A 494 -9.47 -19.29 9.28
C LEU A 494 -8.55 -20.13 10.20
N PRO A 495 -7.29 -20.46 9.84
CA PRO A 495 -6.41 -21.25 10.70
C PRO A 495 -5.94 -20.58 12.02
N PRO A 496 -5.58 -19.27 12.08
CA PRO A 496 -4.98 -18.65 13.27
C PRO A 496 -5.92 -17.99 14.32
N LEU A 497 -7.25 -18.05 14.18
CA LEU A 497 -8.12 -17.19 15.00
C LEU A 497 -8.27 -17.64 16.46
N PRO A 498 -7.99 -16.75 17.44
CA PRO A 498 -8.25 -17.06 18.84
C PRO A 498 -9.77 -17.10 19.10
N PRO A 499 -10.27 -18.08 19.89
CA PRO A 499 -11.70 -18.35 20.11
C PRO A 499 -12.46 -17.28 20.92
N LYS A 500 -11.95 -16.05 21.06
CA LYS A 500 -12.47 -15.03 21.97
C LYS A 500 -13.01 -13.76 21.29
N GLN A 501 -12.87 -13.59 19.98
CA GLN A 501 -13.35 -12.38 19.31
C GLN A 501 -14.88 -12.46 19.08
N LYS A 502 -15.64 -11.63 19.81
CA LYS A 502 -17.09 -11.51 19.66
C LYS A 502 -17.41 -10.38 18.67
N PHE A 503 -17.80 -10.72 17.44
CA PHE A 503 -18.27 -9.76 16.42
C PHE A 503 -19.79 -9.60 16.49
N ASN A 504 -20.30 -9.02 17.58
CA ASN A 504 -21.75 -9.05 17.86
C ASN A 504 -22.37 -7.68 18.14
N THR A 505 -21.79 -6.60 17.61
CA THR A 505 -22.43 -5.28 17.67
C THR A 505 -23.55 -5.20 16.62
N PRO A 506 -24.62 -4.41 16.84
CA PRO A 506 -25.67 -4.19 15.85
C PRO A 506 -25.12 -3.72 14.49
N HIS A 507 -24.08 -2.86 14.55
CA HIS A 507 -23.35 -2.39 13.36
C HIS A 507 -22.72 -3.52 12.56
N HIS A 508 -21.96 -4.40 13.22
CA HIS A 508 -21.36 -5.55 12.53
C HIS A 508 -22.41 -6.48 11.92
N ARG A 509 -23.55 -6.71 12.61
CA ARG A 509 -24.64 -7.54 12.06
C ARG A 509 -25.18 -6.97 10.74
N LYS A 510 -25.36 -5.64 10.66
CA LYS A 510 -25.80 -4.96 9.43
C LYS A 510 -24.79 -5.14 8.29
N LEU A 511 -23.49 -4.98 8.58
CA LEU A 511 -22.42 -5.16 7.59
C LEU A 511 -22.32 -6.61 7.09
N ILE A 512 -22.44 -7.58 8.00
CA ILE A 512 -22.43 -9.01 7.69
C ILE A 512 -23.60 -9.42 6.79
N ALA A 513 -24.74 -8.73 6.89
CA ALA A 513 -25.93 -9.03 6.08
C ALA A 513 -25.78 -8.62 4.61
N GLN A 514 -24.73 -7.90 4.22
CA GLN A 514 -24.50 -7.48 2.84
C GLN A 514 -24.30 -8.69 1.91
N PRO A 515 -24.92 -8.72 0.70
CA PRO A 515 -24.83 -9.86 -0.21
C PRO A 515 -23.40 -10.28 -0.58
N LEU A 516 -22.49 -9.31 -0.72
CA LEU A 516 -21.08 -9.57 -1.07
C LEU A 516 -20.32 -10.32 0.04
N ILE A 517 -20.64 -10.04 1.31
CA ILE A 517 -19.90 -10.54 2.48
C ILE A 517 -20.59 -11.74 3.12
N GLN A 518 -21.92 -11.76 3.13
CA GLN A 518 -22.71 -12.75 3.84
C GLN A 518 -22.29 -14.20 3.55
N PRO A 519 -22.03 -14.63 2.29
CA PRO A 519 -21.61 -16.00 2.01
C PRO A 519 -20.26 -16.33 2.66
N ALA A 520 -19.27 -15.45 2.49
CA ALA A 520 -17.93 -15.63 3.06
C ALA A 520 -17.97 -15.61 4.59
N TRP A 521 -18.79 -14.72 5.19
CA TRP A 521 -18.94 -14.62 6.64
C TRP A 521 -19.68 -15.81 7.26
N ARG A 522 -20.73 -16.32 6.61
CA ARG A 522 -21.42 -17.53 7.05
C ARG A 522 -20.46 -18.70 7.08
N PHE A 523 -19.71 -18.89 6.00
CA PHE A 523 -18.68 -19.92 5.93
C PHE A 523 -17.65 -19.75 7.06
N PHE A 524 -17.11 -18.54 7.20
CA PHE A 524 -16.15 -18.19 8.24
C PHE A 524 -16.66 -18.54 9.65
N THR A 525 -17.91 -18.18 9.96
CA THR A 525 -18.53 -18.39 11.28
C THR A 525 -18.77 -19.87 11.58
N VAL A 526 -19.24 -20.64 10.59
CA VAL A 526 -19.42 -22.10 10.72
C VAL A 526 -18.09 -22.76 11.06
N GLN A 527 -17.04 -22.38 10.34
CA GLN A 527 -15.71 -22.93 10.51
C GLN A 527 -15.07 -22.53 11.85
N LEU A 528 -15.22 -21.26 12.25
CA LEU A 528 -14.76 -20.79 13.55
C LEU A 528 -15.46 -21.52 14.71
N LYS A 529 -16.77 -21.74 14.62
CA LYS A 529 -17.54 -22.48 15.65
C LYS A 529 -17.09 -23.94 15.76
N LYS A 530 -16.93 -24.63 14.62
CA LYS A 530 -16.38 -26.01 14.59
C LYS A 530 -15.02 -26.07 15.30
N ARG A 531 -14.10 -25.17 14.92
CA ARG A 531 -12.75 -25.09 15.51
C ARG A 531 -12.76 -24.70 16.98
N GLN A 532 -13.63 -23.79 17.40
CA GLN A 532 -13.78 -23.40 18.80
C GLN A 532 -14.26 -24.54 19.68
N ARG A 533 -15.19 -25.36 19.18
CA ARG A 533 -15.63 -26.59 19.85
C ARG A 533 -14.47 -27.57 20.01
N LEU A 534 -13.72 -27.83 18.94
CA LEU A 534 -12.56 -28.71 18.95
C LEU A 534 -11.44 -28.21 19.87
N LEU A 535 -11.19 -26.90 19.94
CA LEU A 535 -10.27 -26.31 20.93
C LEU A 535 -10.78 -26.43 22.36
N GLY A 536 -12.09 -26.33 22.59
CA GLY A 536 -12.71 -26.56 23.89
C GLY A 536 -12.50 -28.00 24.35
N GLU A 537 -12.78 -28.96 23.47
CA GLU A 537 -12.57 -30.38 23.68
C GLU A 537 -11.07 -30.71 23.86
N ALA A 538 -10.19 -30.20 22.99
CA ALA A 538 -8.74 -30.37 23.09
C ALA A 538 -8.12 -29.74 24.35
N LYS A 539 -8.67 -28.61 24.84
CA LYS A 539 -8.26 -28.04 26.13
C LYS A 539 -8.64 -28.93 27.31
N MET A 540 -9.72 -29.70 27.23
CA MET A 540 -10.01 -30.74 28.23
C MET A 540 -8.95 -31.85 28.23
N PHE A 541 -8.28 -32.07 27.10
CA PHE A 541 -7.16 -33.01 26.96
C PHE A 541 -5.78 -32.35 27.09
N LYS A 542 -5.69 -31.07 27.49
CA LYS A 542 -4.40 -30.39 27.62
C LYS A 542 -3.60 -31.01 28.74
N GLY A 543 -2.44 -31.56 28.37
CA GLY A 543 -1.59 -32.30 29.30
C GLY A 543 -2.06 -33.73 29.51
N VAL A 544 -2.96 -34.28 28.69
CA VAL A 544 -3.31 -35.70 28.68
C VAL A 544 -2.55 -36.37 27.55
N VAL A 545 -1.86 -37.47 27.82
CA VAL A 545 -1.09 -38.25 26.85
C VAL A 545 -1.56 -39.70 26.85
N LYS A 546 -1.42 -40.37 25.70
CA LYS A 546 -1.73 -41.78 25.53
C LYS A 546 -0.45 -42.60 25.67
N CYS A 547 -0.58 -43.82 26.21
CA CYS A 547 0.51 -44.78 26.24
C CYS A 547 0.89 -45.20 24.82
N ASP A 548 2.15 -45.03 24.44
CA ASP A 548 2.67 -45.47 23.14
C ASP A 548 2.74 -47.00 23.01
N ASN A 549 2.62 -47.73 24.12
CA ASN A 549 2.27 -49.14 24.03
C ASN A 549 0.83 -49.26 23.53
N VAL A 550 0.70 -49.47 22.23
CA VAL A 550 -0.56 -49.57 21.48
C VAL A 550 -1.56 -50.55 22.13
N LYS A 551 -1.05 -51.68 22.67
CA LYS A 551 -1.89 -52.69 23.36
C LYS A 551 -2.42 -52.25 24.72
N CYS A 552 -1.90 -51.17 25.30
CA CYS A 552 -2.34 -50.64 26.59
C CYS A 552 -3.50 -49.66 26.43
N GLY A 553 -3.34 -48.66 25.56
CA GLY A 553 -4.38 -47.66 25.31
C GLY A 553 -4.72 -46.73 26.48
N LYS A 554 -4.00 -46.78 27.61
CA LYS A 554 -4.23 -45.87 28.75
C LYS A 554 -4.00 -44.42 28.31
N VAL A 555 -4.92 -43.54 28.72
CA VAL A 555 -4.90 -42.09 28.50
C VAL A 555 -4.98 -41.43 29.88
N ASP A 556 -4.04 -40.56 30.22
CA ASP A 556 -3.94 -39.91 31.54
C ASP A 556 -3.08 -38.63 31.44
N TYR A 557 -2.95 -37.86 32.52
CA TYR A 557 -2.11 -36.66 32.50
C TYR A 557 -0.63 -36.99 32.25
N ASN A 558 0.09 -36.12 31.52
CA ASN A 558 1.49 -36.25 31.13
C ASN A 558 2.42 -36.39 32.34
N SER A 559 2.03 -35.84 33.49
CA SER A 559 2.72 -36.05 34.78
C SER A 559 2.75 -37.52 35.19
N GLU A 560 1.73 -38.28 34.81
CA GLU A 560 1.55 -39.70 35.14
C GLU A 560 2.26 -40.63 34.15
N PHE A 561 2.88 -40.08 33.11
CA PHE A 561 3.57 -40.83 32.06
C PHE A 561 5.09 -40.67 32.13
N ARG A 562 5.77 -41.78 31.85
CA ARG A 562 7.22 -41.85 31.75
C ARG A 562 7.62 -41.65 30.31
N HIS A 563 8.66 -40.85 30.10
CA HIS A 563 9.19 -40.63 28.77
C HIS A 563 10.39 -41.56 28.51
N CYS A 564 10.55 -42.00 27.26
CA CYS A 564 11.76 -42.70 26.85
C CYS A 564 12.99 -41.81 27.11
N ALA A 565 13.97 -42.32 27.85
CA ALA A 565 15.12 -41.53 28.27
C ALA A 565 15.97 -40.99 27.10
N ALA A 566 15.97 -41.71 25.97
CA ALA A 566 16.78 -41.38 24.81
C ALA A 566 16.08 -40.36 23.89
N CYS A 567 14.92 -40.72 23.30
CA CYS A 567 14.22 -39.81 22.39
C CYS A 567 13.39 -38.73 23.11
N LYS A 568 12.95 -38.97 24.36
CA LYS A 568 12.00 -38.12 25.13
C LYS A 568 10.73 -37.73 24.36
N VAL A 569 10.33 -38.55 23.38
CA VAL A 569 9.09 -38.38 22.59
C VAL A 569 8.08 -39.45 22.99
N ALA A 570 8.50 -40.71 23.04
CA ALA A 570 7.61 -41.79 23.45
C ALA A 570 7.29 -41.74 24.95
N CYS A 571 6.01 -41.95 25.29
CA CYS A 571 5.38 -41.84 26.59
C CYS A 571 4.74 -43.18 27.00
N TYR A 572 5.01 -43.65 28.22
CA TYR A 572 4.50 -44.92 28.74
C TYR A 572 3.91 -44.77 30.13
N CYS A 573 2.74 -45.35 30.38
CA CYS A 573 2.13 -45.34 31.70
C CYS A 573 2.89 -46.20 32.72
N SER A 574 3.74 -47.13 32.26
CA SER A 574 4.52 -48.00 33.13
C SER A 574 5.81 -48.53 32.46
N PRO A 575 6.81 -48.97 33.25
CA PRO A 575 8.02 -49.63 32.73
C PRO A 575 7.73 -50.93 31.95
N GLU A 576 6.64 -51.62 32.26
CA GLU A 576 6.20 -52.82 31.54
C GLU A 576 5.75 -52.46 30.13
N CYS A 577 4.98 -51.38 29.99
CA CYS A 577 4.54 -50.87 28.68
C CYS A 577 5.72 -50.42 27.82
N GLN A 578 6.68 -49.71 28.42
CA GLN A 578 7.92 -49.35 27.74
C GLN A 578 8.69 -50.59 27.28
N ARG A 579 8.89 -51.60 28.15
CA ARG A 579 9.63 -52.83 27.78
C ARG A 579 8.95 -53.62 26.67
N ARG A 580 7.61 -53.67 26.66
CA ARG A 580 6.83 -54.37 25.63
C ARG A 580 6.98 -53.70 24.28
N GLU A 581 6.79 -52.39 24.22
CA GLU A 581 6.84 -51.63 22.97
C GLU A 581 8.29 -51.41 22.48
N TRP A 582 9.26 -51.31 23.40
CA TRP A 582 10.69 -51.34 23.07
C TRP A 582 11.08 -52.58 22.25
N LYS A 583 10.60 -53.76 22.66
CA LYS A 583 10.87 -55.02 21.95
C LYS A 583 10.07 -55.15 20.65
N ALA A 584 8.88 -54.56 20.60
CA ALA A 584 8.00 -54.67 19.44
C ALA A 584 8.46 -53.78 18.27
N SER A 585 8.78 -52.51 18.54
CA SER A 585 9.01 -51.53 17.47
C SER A 585 9.95 -50.38 17.86
N HIS A 586 9.88 -49.85 19.10
CA HIS A 586 10.56 -48.58 19.42
C HIS A 586 12.08 -48.67 19.41
N LYS A 587 12.67 -49.83 19.69
CA LYS A 587 14.13 -49.99 19.62
C LYS A 587 14.69 -49.62 18.24
N VAL A 588 13.95 -49.90 17.17
CA VAL A 588 14.36 -49.57 15.80
C VAL A 588 14.07 -48.09 15.48
N GLN A 589 12.95 -47.56 15.99
CA GLN A 589 12.51 -46.19 15.70
C GLN A 589 13.23 -45.12 16.53
N CYS A 590 13.76 -45.47 17.71
CA CYS A 590 14.33 -44.49 18.66
C CYS A 590 15.51 -43.68 18.10
N PRO A 591 16.48 -44.25 17.34
CA PRO A 591 17.55 -43.49 16.71
C PRO A 591 17.05 -42.53 15.62
N GLU A 592 16.03 -42.91 14.85
CA GLU A 592 15.42 -42.07 13.81
C GLU A 592 14.73 -40.86 14.44
N ILE A 593 13.95 -41.06 15.50
CA ILE A 593 13.31 -39.99 16.28
C ILE A 593 14.35 -39.05 16.91
N GLN A 594 15.54 -39.56 17.26
CA GLN A 594 16.64 -38.73 17.74
C GLN A 594 17.30 -37.93 16.60
N ALA A 595 17.46 -38.53 15.42
CA ALA A 595 17.99 -37.86 14.24
C ALA A 595 17.04 -36.76 13.74
N GLU A 596 15.72 -36.99 13.73
CA GLU A 596 14.69 -35.98 13.44
C GLU A 596 14.72 -34.79 14.42
N ARG A 597 15.09 -35.03 15.67
CA ARG A 597 15.29 -33.96 16.65
C ARG A 597 16.59 -33.19 16.47
N ALA A 598 17.63 -33.83 15.93
CA ALA A 598 18.97 -33.28 15.77
C ALA A 598 19.18 -32.60 14.40
N GLY A 599 18.47 -33.06 13.37
CA GLY A 599 18.41 -32.45 12.05
C GLY A 599 17.58 -31.16 12.10
N HIS A 600 18.09 -30.13 11.42
CA HIS A 600 17.49 -28.81 11.32
C HIS A 600 15.96 -28.87 11.22
N ARG A 601 15.28 -28.31 12.24
CA ARG A 601 13.93 -27.82 12.04
C ARG A 601 13.99 -26.85 10.86
N GLN A 602 13.48 -27.26 9.69
CA GLN A 602 12.64 -26.34 8.91
C GLN A 602 11.73 -25.64 9.92
N LYS A 603 11.57 -24.31 9.84
CA LYS A 603 10.77 -23.51 10.79
C LYS A 603 9.37 -24.12 10.96
N GLY A 604 9.26 -25.11 11.85
CA GLY A 604 8.14 -26.04 11.86
C GLY A 604 7.00 -25.44 12.64
N ARG A 605 5.78 -25.69 12.15
CA ARG A 605 4.52 -25.36 12.78
C ARG A 605 4.60 -25.57 14.31
N PRO A 606 4.13 -24.61 15.14
CA PRO A 606 4.10 -24.76 16.58
C PRO A 606 3.46 -26.09 17.00
N LYS A 607 4.02 -26.76 18.01
CA LYS A 607 3.54 -28.09 18.46
C LYS A 607 2.04 -28.09 18.81
N ASP A 608 1.54 -26.99 19.34
CA ASP A 608 0.12 -26.83 19.66
C ASP A 608 -0.77 -26.85 18.40
N ASP A 609 -0.32 -26.27 17.30
CA ASP A 609 -1.06 -26.23 16.02
C ASP A 609 -1.03 -27.59 15.32
N LEU A 610 0.08 -28.33 15.44
CA LEU A 610 0.17 -29.71 14.95
C LEU A 610 -0.81 -30.63 15.71
N ASN A 611 -0.81 -30.55 17.05
CA ASN A 611 -1.74 -31.30 17.89
C ASN A 611 -3.20 -30.97 17.57
N PHE A 612 -3.50 -29.70 17.34
CA PHE A 612 -4.81 -29.25 16.94
C PHE A 612 -5.23 -29.85 15.59
N THR A 613 -4.32 -29.87 14.62
CA THR A 613 -4.59 -30.45 13.29
C THR A 613 -4.91 -31.95 13.37
N HIS A 614 -4.17 -32.72 14.17
CA HIS A 614 -4.46 -34.13 14.42
C HIS A 614 -5.83 -34.36 15.10
N ALA A 615 -6.19 -33.48 16.05
CA ALA A 615 -7.47 -33.55 16.75
C ALA A 615 -8.65 -33.25 15.81
N ILE A 616 -8.53 -32.24 14.94
CA ILE A 616 -9.54 -31.95 13.91
C ILE A 616 -9.68 -33.15 12.98
N ALA A 617 -8.58 -33.66 12.42
CA ALA A 617 -8.59 -34.76 11.47
C ALA A 617 -9.31 -36.00 12.01
N SER A 618 -9.02 -36.35 13.27
CA SER A 618 -9.67 -37.49 13.93
C SER A 618 -11.17 -37.24 14.14
N SER A 619 -11.54 -36.03 14.58
CA SER A 619 -12.95 -35.68 14.79
C SER A 619 -13.76 -35.66 13.49
N ASP A 620 -13.21 -35.09 12.41
CA ASP A 620 -13.87 -35.07 11.11
C ASP A 620 -14.03 -36.49 10.55
N ALA A 621 -13.04 -37.36 10.74
CA ALA A 621 -13.16 -38.77 10.39
C ALA A 621 -14.29 -39.48 11.14
N ASP A 622 -14.43 -39.22 12.45
CA ASP A 622 -15.53 -39.76 13.26
C ASP A 622 -16.90 -39.21 12.83
N ILE A 623 -17.00 -37.91 12.54
CA ILE A 623 -18.24 -37.28 12.06
C ILE A 623 -18.64 -37.83 10.68
N LYS A 624 -17.65 -38.09 9.82
CA LYS A 624 -17.82 -38.60 8.45
C LYS A 624 -17.73 -40.13 8.37
N PHE A 625 -17.85 -40.82 9.50
CA PHE A 625 -17.75 -42.29 9.59
C PHE A 625 -18.55 -43.02 8.51
N ALA A 626 -19.87 -42.77 8.43
CA ALA A 626 -20.75 -43.45 7.49
C ALA A 626 -20.38 -43.16 6.02
N PHE A 627 -19.96 -41.92 5.73
CA PHE A 627 -19.51 -41.52 4.40
C PHE A 627 -18.26 -42.30 3.98
N PHE A 628 -17.25 -42.41 4.85
CA PHE A 628 -16.03 -43.15 4.54
C PHE A 628 -16.29 -44.65 4.36
N HIS A 629 -17.21 -45.23 5.13
CA HIS A 629 -17.61 -46.63 4.99
C HIS A 629 -18.25 -46.93 3.64
N ASP A 630 -19.22 -46.10 3.23
CA ASP A 630 -19.89 -46.19 1.93
C ASP A 630 -18.90 -45.94 0.77
N LEU A 631 -18.04 -44.93 0.90
CA LEU A 631 -17.04 -44.61 -0.12
C LEU A 631 -16.04 -45.76 -0.31
N ALA A 632 -15.54 -46.37 0.77
CA ALA A 632 -14.66 -47.53 0.67
C ALA A 632 -15.38 -48.77 0.12
N ALA A 633 -16.66 -48.99 0.45
CA ALA A 633 -17.44 -50.08 -0.13
C ALA A 633 -17.61 -49.94 -1.64
N ARG A 634 -17.83 -48.71 -2.12
CA ARG A 634 -18.02 -48.41 -3.55
C ARG A 634 -16.71 -48.42 -4.34
N LYS A 635 -15.67 -47.75 -3.81
CA LYS A 635 -14.42 -47.49 -4.55
C LYS A 635 -13.38 -48.61 -4.37
N PHE A 636 -13.41 -49.31 -3.24
CA PHE A 636 -12.43 -50.34 -2.88
C PHE A 636 -13.10 -51.63 -2.36
N PRO A 637 -14.01 -52.26 -3.14
CA PRO A 637 -14.79 -53.41 -2.67
C PRO A 637 -13.93 -54.65 -2.33
N ASN A 638 -12.75 -54.76 -2.93
CA ASN A 638 -11.85 -55.91 -2.79
C ASN A 638 -10.58 -55.59 -1.97
N THR A 639 -10.45 -54.38 -1.45
CA THR A 639 -9.29 -53.98 -0.65
C THR A 639 -9.61 -54.16 0.82
N LEU A 640 -8.70 -54.77 1.57
CA LEU A 640 -8.84 -54.87 3.02
C LEU A 640 -8.92 -53.47 3.63
N ARG A 641 -9.88 -53.24 4.53
CA ARG A 641 -10.07 -51.91 5.14
C ARG A 641 -8.84 -51.42 5.90
N SER A 642 -8.06 -52.32 6.47
CA SER A 642 -6.75 -52.04 7.10
C SER A 642 -5.66 -51.58 6.13
N GLN A 643 -5.87 -51.69 4.82
CA GLN A 643 -4.98 -51.19 3.77
C GLN A 643 -5.46 -49.84 3.18
N LEU A 644 -6.54 -49.27 3.72
CA LEU A 644 -7.09 -48.00 3.28
C LEU A 644 -6.67 -46.87 4.20
N MET A 645 -6.45 -45.70 3.61
CA MET A 645 -6.15 -44.45 4.30
C MET A 645 -7.23 -43.41 3.99
N LEU A 646 -7.70 -42.74 5.04
CA LEU A 646 -8.63 -41.61 4.90
C LEU A 646 -7.85 -40.38 4.45
N CYS A 647 -8.38 -39.62 3.52
CA CYS A 647 -7.77 -38.38 3.04
C CYS A 647 -8.74 -37.22 3.26
N ILE A 648 -8.27 -36.18 3.94
CA ILE A 648 -9.05 -34.96 4.20
C ILE A 648 -8.25 -33.77 3.70
N ASP A 649 -8.83 -33.06 2.72
CA ASP A 649 -8.25 -31.87 2.14
C ASP A 649 -8.85 -30.60 2.76
N TYR A 650 -8.09 -30.00 3.67
CA TYR A 650 -8.39 -28.73 4.34
C TYR A 650 -7.97 -27.51 3.52
N THR A 651 -7.33 -27.67 2.36
CA THR A 651 -7.05 -26.56 1.43
C THR A 651 -8.29 -26.18 0.63
N LYS A 652 -9.25 -27.11 0.50
CA LYS A 652 -10.52 -26.90 -0.21
C LYS A 652 -11.62 -26.43 0.72
N VAL A 653 -12.50 -25.62 0.16
CA VAL A 653 -13.62 -25.00 0.87
C VAL A 653 -14.91 -25.26 0.08
N PRO A 654 -15.85 -26.11 0.57
CA PRO A 654 -15.76 -26.94 1.79
C PRO A 654 -14.67 -28.02 1.70
N GLU A 655 -14.32 -28.64 2.83
CA GLU A 655 -13.27 -29.67 2.89
C GLU A 655 -13.64 -30.86 1.99
N GLU A 656 -12.66 -31.41 1.28
CA GLU A 656 -12.86 -32.58 0.42
C GLU A 656 -12.43 -33.87 1.14
N TYR A 657 -13.25 -34.91 1.04
CA TYR A 657 -13.03 -36.20 1.72
C TYR A 657 -12.85 -37.29 0.67
N SER A 658 -11.77 -38.06 0.78
CA SER A 658 -11.48 -39.17 -0.13
C SER A 658 -10.77 -40.33 0.58
N ILE A 659 -10.55 -41.43 -0.15
CA ILE A 659 -9.85 -42.62 0.34
C ILE A 659 -8.82 -43.03 -0.71
N LYS A 660 -7.64 -43.43 -0.24
CA LYS A 660 -6.55 -44.00 -1.03
C LYS A 660 -6.18 -45.39 -0.50
N ALA A 661 -5.74 -46.27 -1.38
CA ALA A 661 -5.08 -47.50 -0.96
C ALA A 661 -3.62 -47.20 -0.61
N MET A 662 -3.10 -47.77 0.48
CA MET A 662 -1.74 -47.47 0.94
C MET A 662 -0.65 -47.95 -0.04
N ASP A 663 -0.97 -48.88 -0.93
CA ASP A 663 -0.09 -49.42 -1.97
C ASP A 663 -0.24 -48.72 -3.34
N GLU A 664 -1.16 -47.74 -3.45
CA GLU A 664 -1.34 -46.97 -4.67
C GLU A 664 -0.09 -46.12 -5.00
N PRO A 665 0.36 -46.08 -6.26
CA PRO A 665 1.48 -45.22 -6.66
C PRO A 665 1.20 -43.74 -6.32
N GLY A 666 2.11 -43.12 -5.56
CA GLY A 666 1.96 -41.72 -5.14
C GLY A 666 1.02 -41.49 -3.95
N ALA A 667 0.64 -42.54 -3.21
CA ALA A 667 -0.24 -42.43 -2.04
C ALA A 667 0.26 -41.44 -0.96
N SER A 668 1.58 -41.26 -0.84
CA SER A 668 2.21 -40.29 0.07
C SER A 668 1.95 -38.82 -0.29
N GLY A 669 1.65 -38.52 -1.56
CA GLY A 669 1.48 -37.17 -2.09
C GLY A 669 0.02 -36.77 -2.37
N HIS A 670 -0.15 -35.61 -3.01
CA HIS A 670 -1.45 -35.12 -3.49
C HIS A 670 -1.37 -34.82 -5.00
N PRO A 671 -2.35 -35.25 -5.83
CA PRO A 671 -2.29 -35.12 -7.29
C PRO A 671 -2.14 -33.68 -7.77
N ASP A 672 -2.69 -32.70 -7.03
CA ASP A 672 -2.63 -31.29 -7.42
C ASP A 672 -1.41 -30.55 -6.83
N VAL A 673 -0.54 -31.24 -6.07
CA VAL A 673 0.62 -30.62 -5.39
C VAL A 673 1.91 -31.30 -5.81
N SER A 674 2.80 -30.54 -6.43
CA SER A 674 4.15 -30.98 -6.80
C SER A 674 5.16 -30.52 -5.75
N PHE A 675 5.88 -31.47 -5.17
CA PHE A 675 6.98 -31.21 -4.22
C PHE A 675 8.34 -31.31 -4.93
N SER A 676 9.39 -30.73 -4.33
CA SER A 676 10.75 -30.97 -4.83
C SER A 676 11.12 -32.45 -4.71
N PRO A 677 12.10 -32.95 -5.49
CA PRO A 677 12.52 -34.35 -5.40
C PRO A 677 12.97 -34.75 -3.99
N GLU A 678 13.64 -33.85 -3.27
CA GLU A 678 14.09 -34.08 -1.89
C GLU A 678 12.91 -34.19 -0.93
N LEU A 679 11.97 -33.22 -0.96
CA LEU A 679 10.77 -33.23 -0.13
C LEU A 679 9.86 -34.43 -0.42
N THR A 680 9.78 -34.84 -1.68
CA THR A 680 9.02 -36.03 -2.09
C THR A 680 9.63 -37.29 -1.48
N ALA A 681 10.96 -37.41 -1.46
CA ALA A 681 11.64 -38.54 -0.85
C ALA A 681 11.45 -38.57 0.68
N ASP A 682 11.52 -37.41 1.33
CA ASP A 682 11.27 -37.28 2.77
C ASP A 682 9.82 -37.64 3.13
N LEU A 683 8.84 -37.12 2.39
CA LEU A 683 7.41 -37.43 2.55
C LEU A 683 7.13 -38.93 2.36
N GLU A 684 7.73 -39.55 1.35
CA GLU A 684 7.60 -40.98 1.08
C GLU A 684 8.21 -41.81 2.22
N GLN A 685 9.34 -41.38 2.78
CA GLN A 685 9.96 -42.04 3.93
C GLN A 685 9.06 -41.98 5.17
N VAL A 686 8.51 -40.80 5.49
CA VAL A 686 7.58 -40.61 6.61
C VAL A 686 6.31 -41.45 6.40
N PHE A 687 5.73 -41.41 5.19
CA PHE A 687 4.57 -42.21 4.85
C PHE A 687 4.81 -43.70 5.08
N ARG A 688 5.95 -44.24 4.61
CA ARG A 688 6.32 -45.65 4.81
C ARG A 688 6.47 -46.03 6.28
N GLN A 689 6.99 -45.13 7.12
CA GLN A 689 7.07 -45.36 8.56
C GLN A 689 5.66 -45.51 9.17
N PHE A 690 4.72 -44.65 8.80
CA PHE A 690 3.33 -44.76 9.26
C PHE A 690 2.63 -46.01 8.73
N VAL A 691 2.80 -46.35 7.45
CA VAL A 691 2.25 -47.60 6.88
C VAL A 691 2.77 -48.83 7.65
N ARG A 692 4.07 -48.90 7.95
CA ARG A 692 4.64 -49.99 8.78
C ARG A 692 4.03 -50.03 10.18
N LYS A 693 3.77 -48.88 10.79
CA LYS A 693 3.09 -48.80 12.10
C LYS A 693 1.65 -49.33 12.02
N MET A 694 0.91 -49.01 10.95
CA MET A 694 -0.45 -49.52 10.74
C MET A 694 -0.47 -51.02 10.42
N GLN A 695 0.51 -51.53 9.69
CA GLN A 695 0.63 -52.98 9.46
C GLN A 695 0.88 -53.78 10.74
N ALA A 696 1.52 -53.15 11.75
CA ALA A 696 1.73 -53.76 13.06
C ALA A 696 0.50 -53.67 13.99
N ASP A 697 -0.49 -52.84 13.64
CA ASP A 697 -1.73 -52.63 14.39
C ASP A 697 -2.94 -52.59 13.44
N PRO A 698 -3.52 -53.75 13.08
CA PRO A 698 -4.59 -53.83 12.09
C PRO A 698 -5.90 -53.13 12.51
N ASP A 699 -6.03 -52.74 13.78
CA ASP A 699 -7.18 -52.01 14.32
C ASP A 699 -7.04 -50.48 14.17
N ALA A 700 -5.89 -49.98 13.71
CA ALA A 700 -5.63 -48.55 13.54
C ALA A 700 -5.94 -48.07 12.12
N THR A 701 -6.48 -46.85 12.01
CA THR A 701 -6.75 -46.18 10.73
C THR A 701 -5.80 -45.01 10.56
N LEU A 702 -5.21 -44.87 9.36
CA LEU A 702 -4.39 -43.72 9.02
C LEU A 702 -5.23 -42.64 8.35
N ILE A 703 -5.01 -41.39 8.74
CA ILE A 703 -5.60 -40.21 8.11
C ILE A 703 -4.48 -39.38 7.51
N GLN A 704 -4.55 -39.10 6.22
CA GLN A 704 -3.77 -38.09 5.52
C GLN A 704 -4.55 -36.77 5.55
N SER A 705 -3.99 -35.77 6.19
CA SER A 705 -4.54 -34.42 6.22
C SER A 705 -3.70 -33.51 5.35
N ILE A 706 -4.36 -32.80 4.44
CA ILE A 706 -3.72 -31.87 3.52
C ILE A 706 -4.12 -30.50 4.00
N VAL A 707 -3.16 -29.74 4.50
CA VAL A 707 -3.43 -28.43 5.10
C VAL A 707 -2.66 -27.37 4.32
N ALA A 708 -3.31 -26.22 4.12
CA ALA A 708 -2.57 -25.07 3.64
C ALA A 708 -1.42 -24.79 4.62
N SER A 709 -0.29 -24.35 4.06
CA SER A 709 0.87 -23.84 4.78
C SER A 709 1.38 -22.57 4.09
N GLY A 710 0.52 -21.55 3.93
CA GLY A 710 0.79 -20.40 3.06
C GLY A 710 0.55 -20.73 1.59
N ALA A 711 1.49 -20.37 0.69
CA ALA A 711 1.48 -20.77 -0.73
C ALA A 711 1.76 -22.26 -0.96
N THR A 712 2.26 -22.96 0.07
CA THR A 712 2.55 -24.39 -0.02
C THR A 712 1.47 -25.18 0.70
N VAL A 713 1.50 -26.49 0.49
CA VAL A 713 0.59 -27.44 1.11
C VAL A 713 1.42 -28.41 1.93
N GLU A 714 1.01 -28.65 3.17
CA GLU A 714 1.66 -29.60 4.07
C GLU A 714 0.79 -30.86 4.17
N ILE A 715 1.43 -32.03 4.08
CA ILE A 715 0.78 -33.33 4.21
C ILE A 715 1.14 -33.92 5.58
N LEU A 716 0.13 -34.20 6.38
CA LEU A 716 0.26 -34.73 7.73
C LEU A 716 -0.41 -36.10 7.84
N PHE A 717 0.24 -37.02 8.56
CA PHE A 717 -0.29 -38.35 8.81
C PHE A 717 -0.71 -38.49 10.28
N THR A 718 -1.98 -38.79 10.50
CA THR A 718 -2.57 -38.95 11.83
C THR A 718 -2.98 -40.41 12.04
N PRO A 719 -2.32 -41.16 12.94
CA PRO A 719 -2.79 -42.48 13.32
C PRO A 719 -3.98 -42.34 14.27
N MET A 720 -5.16 -42.79 13.84
CA MET A 720 -6.36 -42.77 14.64
C MET A 720 -6.46 -44.06 15.44
N GLY A 721 -6.33 -43.96 16.76
CA GLY A 721 -6.31 -45.10 17.68
C GLY A 721 -7.69 -45.58 18.15
N ARG A 722 -8.76 -45.28 17.40
CA ARG A 722 -10.10 -45.83 17.68
C ARG A 722 -10.08 -47.29 17.24
N LYS A 723 -10.10 -48.20 18.21
CA LYS A 723 -10.26 -49.62 17.93
C LYS A 723 -11.47 -49.80 17.03
N HIS A 724 -11.29 -50.49 15.90
CA HIS A 724 -12.38 -50.94 15.04
C HIS A 724 -13.14 -49.84 14.27
N PHE A 725 -12.48 -48.75 13.85
CA PHE A 725 -13.12 -47.78 12.93
C PHE A 725 -13.76 -48.45 11.72
N TRP A 726 -13.21 -49.56 11.24
CA TRP A 726 -13.73 -50.30 10.10
C TRP A 726 -14.70 -51.45 10.45
N GLU A 727 -14.93 -51.78 11.72
CA GLU A 727 -15.77 -52.95 12.10
C GLU A 727 -17.11 -52.55 12.74
N ASP A 728 -17.24 -51.32 13.26
CA ASP A 728 -18.45 -50.83 13.94
C ASP A 728 -19.54 -50.33 12.96
N THR A 729 -20.18 -51.21 12.19
CA THR A 729 -21.40 -50.83 11.44
C THR A 729 -22.69 -50.99 12.26
N ASN A 730 -22.64 -51.62 13.44
CA ASN A 730 -23.84 -52.05 14.19
C ASN A 730 -24.27 -51.15 15.36
N THR A 731 -23.62 -50.03 15.63
CA THR A 731 -23.94 -49.17 16.79
C THR A 731 -24.51 -47.79 16.45
N TYR A 732 -24.63 -47.43 15.17
CA TYR A 732 -25.17 -46.12 14.76
C TYR A 732 -26.62 -46.17 14.24
N SER A 733 -27.33 -47.27 14.45
CA SER A 733 -28.75 -47.44 14.08
C SER A 733 -29.75 -47.27 15.24
N SER A 734 -29.30 -46.84 16.43
CA SER A 734 -30.21 -46.55 17.56
C SER A 734 -29.77 -45.33 18.36
N GLY A 735 -29.95 -44.15 17.77
CA GLY A 735 -29.77 -42.86 18.44
C GLY A 735 -30.47 -41.68 17.78
N SER A 736 -31.36 -41.92 16.81
CA SER A 736 -32.20 -40.90 16.18
C SER A 736 -33.67 -41.29 16.34
N ASP A 737 -34.19 -41.13 17.55
CA ASP A 737 -35.61 -40.92 17.76
C ASP A 737 -35.78 -39.88 18.88
N GLY A 738 -36.42 -38.75 18.54
CA GLY A 738 -37.00 -37.84 19.51
C GLY A 738 -36.41 -36.43 19.64
N SER A 739 -36.38 -35.64 18.56
CA SER A 739 -36.84 -34.23 18.61
C SER A 739 -37.01 -33.69 17.18
N SER A 740 -38.08 -34.12 16.52
CA SER A 740 -38.81 -33.23 15.60
C SER A 740 -39.47 -32.13 16.43
N ASP A 741 -39.52 -30.94 15.86
CA ASP A 741 -39.96 -29.65 16.43
C ASP A 741 -38.88 -28.90 17.22
N ASP A 742 -38.16 -28.05 16.49
CA ASP A 742 -37.97 -26.64 16.84
C ASP A 742 -37.60 -25.89 15.55
N THR A 743 -38.59 -25.75 14.68
CA THR A 743 -38.69 -24.57 13.82
C THR A 743 -39.12 -23.40 14.68
N ASP A 744 -38.19 -22.85 15.46
CA ASP A 744 -38.41 -21.56 16.11
C ASP A 744 -37.84 -20.45 15.23
N SER A 745 -38.80 -19.72 14.67
CA SER A 745 -38.76 -18.33 14.25
C SER A 745 -37.54 -17.54 14.73
N ILE A 746 -36.77 -17.01 13.77
CA ILE A 746 -35.97 -15.80 13.98
C ILE A 746 -36.69 -14.70 13.21
N ASP A 747 -37.73 -14.17 13.85
CA ASP A 747 -38.21 -12.81 13.66
C ASP A 747 -38.07 -12.10 15.02
N SER A 748 -37.67 -10.82 14.95
CA SER A 748 -37.59 -9.81 16.03
C SER A 748 -36.60 -10.03 17.19
N ASP A 749 -35.35 -9.56 17.02
CA ASP A 749 -34.74 -8.45 17.80
C ASP A 749 -33.25 -8.15 17.43
#